data_AF-A0A9P1MG88-F1
#
_entry.id   AF-A0A9P1MG88-F1
#
_cell.length_a   1.000
_cell.length_b   1.000
_cell.length_c   1.000
_cell.angle_alpha   90.00
_cell.angle_beta   90.00
_cell.angle_gamma   90.00
#
_symmetry.space_group_name_H-M   'P 1'
#
loop_
_entity.id
_entity.type
_entity.pdbx_description
1 polymer ?
#
loop_
_entity_poly.entity_id
_entity_poly.type
_entity_poly.pdbx_seq_one_letter_code
_entity_poly.pdbx_strand_id
1 'polypeptide(L)'
;MGDIEDGFDVANIGASRSGEVQIKIRTKKDRQDKGQLDSFVPGITPVFVKTWGCSHNSSDSEYMAGILAKAGYPIVTDQKEAAIWVLNSCTVKTPSETQASNFVKMAQDEGKYLVMAGCVSQAAPDEPWLKGVSIIGVKQIDRIVEVVEETLKGNCVRLLSRRRPDAGLSLPKMRKNDLVEVLAINTGCLNNCTYCKTKLARGDLKSYPLEDLVEQARTAFDRDGVKELWLTSEDLGAWGRDIDMVLPDLLKELVKVIPENCMMRLGMTNPPYILDFLSEIAEILNHPRVYSFLHIPVQAGSDAVLKDMKREYTADEFRVIMDYMIENVPNIYIATDFICAFPTETADDFEESMDLVRKYRFPSLFINQYYPRQGTPAARLKKIDSVEAKRRTNAMSALFHEYSRYGPERVGEIHDVLCCEVASDRVHAVGHNKSYEHMLVPMRDGLIGSWARVRVTEAGKFHMKTEFVDSAEPQSAKSSNRSYTSAFVAFLVFGRMVSVAPWKAHTGVVPRQRDADGYRIRAAGVCIKGIGPDAVVLLVSAGKNHEKWVIPGGGVETNENHEQAAIRELEEEAGVRADAIEKVGVFQDDDKHHRTTVFLMRVREELEHWMEGECGRRRIWVPVMDGVEHLKSSHRDILNAVLSR
;
A
#
# COMPACT_ATOMS: atom_id res chain seq x y z
N MET A 1 -32.45 -60.01 23.55
CA MET A 1 -31.07 -59.57 23.26
C MET A 1 -31.21 -58.46 22.25
N GLY A 2 -31.57 -57.26 22.65
CA GLY A 2 -30.85 -56.35 23.56
C GLY A 2 -30.21 -55.30 22.64
N ASP A 3 -30.80 -54.09 22.54
CA ASP A 3 -30.49 -52.91 23.38
C ASP A 3 -29.23 -52.19 22.82
N ILE A 4 -29.12 -50.88 22.57
CA ILE A 4 -29.88 -49.68 22.99
C ILE A 4 -29.59 -48.51 22.01
N GLU A 5 -30.61 -47.65 21.88
CA GLU A 5 -30.71 -46.29 21.34
C GLU A 5 -29.80 -45.20 21.97
N ASP A 6 -30.05 -43.96 21.55
CA ASP A 6 -29.69 -42.65 22.12
C ASP A 6 -28.33 -42.06 21.68
N GLY A 7 -28.25 -40.87 21.07
CA GLY A 7 -29.14 -39.70 21.18
C GLY A 7 -28.27 -38.52 21.61
N PHE A 8 -27.62 -37.83 20.67
CA PHE A 8 -27.01 -36.53 20.98
C PHE A 8 -28.02 -35.44 20.65
N ASP A 9 -28.73 -35.07 21.71
CA ASP A 9 -29.74 -34.05 21.76
C ASP A 9 -29.14 -32.68 21.40
N VAL A 10 -29.76 -32.05 20.40
CA VAL A 10 -29.50 -30.67 19.99
C VAL A 10 -30.15 -29.77 21.03
N ALA A 11 -29.50 -29.64 22.19
CA ALA A 11 -29.93 -28.71 23.22
C ALA A 11 -29.47 -27.29 22.85
N ASN A 12 -30.35 -26.58 22.14
CA ASN A 12 -30.62 -25.14 22.30
C ASN A 12 -29.43 -24.27 22.76
N ILE A 13 -28.52 -23.96 21.84
CA ILE A 13 -27.76 -22.71 21.95
C ILE A 13 -28.73 -21.60 21.61
N GLY A 14 -29.40 -21.09 22.65
CA GLY A 14 -30.20 -19.89 22.56
C GLY A 14 -29.39 -18.80 21.85
N ALA A 15 -30.01 -18.19 20.84
CA ALA A 15 -29.45 -17.09 20.08
C ALA A 15 -28.91 -16.02 21.05
N SER A 16 -27.58 -15.92 21.19
CA SER A 16 -26.99 -14.80 21.92
C SER A 16 -27.14 -13.56 21.05
N ARG A 17 -28.08 -12.71 21.48
CA ARG A 17 -28.23 -11.36 20.96
C ARG A 17 -26.99 -10.55 21.35
N SER A 18 -26.46 -9.81 20.36
CA SER A 18 -25.54 -8.66 20.47
C SER A 18 -24.21 -8.78 21.23
N GLY A 19 -23.08 -8.75 20.49
CA GLY A 19 -21.92 -7.90 20.80
C GLY A 19 -21.24 -7.93 22.19
N GLU A 20 -21.43 -8.96 23.01
CA GLU A 20 -21.02 -8.93 24.42
C GLU A 20 -19.49 -8.89 24.65
N VAL A 21 -19.09 -7.98 25.54
CA VAL A 21 -17.78 -7.91 26.17
C VAL A 21 -17.62 -9.13 27.08
N GLN A 22 -16.64 -9.99 26.83
CA GLN A 22 -16.35 -11.10 27.74
C GLN A 22 -15.50 -10.60 28.91
N ILE A 23 -16.17 -10.31 30.04
CA ILE A 23 -15.53 -10.03 31.32
C ILE A 23 -15.47 -11.35 32.09
N LYS A 24 -14.27 -11.91 32.26
CA LYS A 24 -14.08 -13.02 33.19
C LYS A 24 -13.75 -12.43 34.57
N ILE A 25 -14.76 -12.38 35.43
CA ILE A 25 -14.59 -12.04 36.85
C ILE A 25 -13.87 -13.22 37.51
N ARG A 26 -12.63 -13.01 37.96
CA ARG A 26 -11.93 -13.99 38.79
C ARG A 26 -12.39 -13.82 40.23
N THR A 27 -13.27 -14.70 40.71
CA THR A 27 -13.52 -14.84 42.14
C THR A 27 -12.24 -15.36 42.82
N LYS A 28 -11.66 -14.53 43.70
CA LYS A 28 -10.40 -14.77 44.44
C LYS A 28 -10.36 -16.18 45.04
N LYS A 29 -9.41 -17.01 44.59
CA LYS A 29 -8.94 -18.18 45.33
C LYS A 29 -7.45 -18.43 45.07
N ASP A 30 -6.63 -17.41 45.29
CA ASP A 30 -5.28 -17.58 45.85
C ASP A 30 -4.66 -16.22 46.18
N ARG A 31 -4.22 -16.06 47.43
CA ARG A 31 -3.56 -14.85 47.95
C ARG A 31 -2.05 -14.96 47.70
N GLN A 32 -1.59 -14.36 46.62
CA GLN A 32 -0.43 -13.48 46.70
C GLN A 32 -0.96 -12.07 46.45
N ASP A 33 -0.99 -11.30 47.54
CA ASP A 33 -1.61 -9.99 47.64
C ASP A 33 -0.83 -9.00 46.75
N LYS A 34 -1.22 -8.90 45.48
CA LYS A 34 -0.87 -7.76 44.63
C LYS A 34 -1.61 -6.56 45.23
N GLY A 35 -0.90 -5.83 46.10
CA GLY A 35 -1.42 -4.79 47.00
C GLY A 35 -2.75 -4.22 46.56
N GLN A 36 -3.80 -4.46 47.36
CA GLN A 36 -5.06 -3.78 47.19
C GLN A 36 -4.79 -2.27 47.14
N LEU A 37 -5.03 -1.66 45.98
CA LEU A 37 -5.30 -0.23 45.92
C LEU A 37 -6.64 -0.02 46.64
N ASP A 38 -6.61 0.03 47.97
CA ASP A 38 -7.79 0.21 48.83
C ASP A 38 -8.49 1.57 48.62
N SER A 39 -7.98 2.39 47.69
CA SER A 39 -8.69 3.46 47.01
C SER A 39 -8.28 3.51 45.53
N PHE A 40 -8.96 2.75 44.66
CA PHE A 40 -8.84 2.96 43.22
C PHE A 40 -9.45 4.32 42.87
N VAL A 41 -8.61 5.34 42.71
CA VAL A 41 -8.99 6.60 42.09
C VAL A 41 -8.73 6.45 40.59
N PRO A 42 -9.77 6.45 39.73
CA PRO A 42 -9.57 6.42 38.29
C PRO A 42 -8.67 7.58 37.85
N GLY A 43 -7.79 7.32 36.89
CA GLY A 43 -6.98 8.36 36.25
C GLY A 43 -5.68 8.78 36.96
N ILE A 44 -5.29 8.27 38.14
CA ILE A 44 -3.98 8.65 38.74
C ILE A 44 -2.86 7.64 38.52
N THR A 45 -3.21 6.43 38.05
CA THR A 45 -2.26 5.32 37.94
C THR A 45 -1.34 5.49 36.73
N PRO A 46 0.00 5.49 36.89
CA PRO A 46 0.89 5.62 35.74
C PRO A 46 0.81 4.41 34.79
N VAL A 47 0.72 4.73 33.50
CA VAL A 47 0.58 3.75 32.40
C VAL A 47 1.82 3.80 31.52
N PHE A 48 2.41 2.64 31.27
CA PHE A 48 3.50 2.48 30.31
C PHE A 48 2.96 1.90 29.01
N VAL A 49 3.14 2.61 27.90
CA VAL A 49 2.72 2.15 26.56
C VAL A 49 3.94 1.75 25.75
N LYS A 50 4.01 0.48 25.33
CA LYS A 50 5.09 -0.02 24.47
C LYS A 50 4.54 -0.60 23.19
N THR A 51 5.13 -0.21 22.07
CA THR A 51 4.72 -0.64 20.73
C THR A 51 5.84 -1.38 20.02
N TRP A 52 5.48 -2.46 19.32
CA TRP A 52 6.32 -3.12 18.33
C TRP A 52 5.56 -3.31 17.03
N GLY A 53 6.21 -3.09 15.88
CA GLY A 53 5.61 -3.37 14.58
C GLY A 53 5.78 -2.24 13.57
N CYS A 54 4.70 -1.92 12.86
CA CYS A 54 4.67 -0.93 11.78
C CYS A 54 4.21 0.46 12.27
N SER A 55 4.20 1.43 11.35
CA SER A 55 3.70 2.78 11.59
C SER A 55 2.21 2.79 11.97
N HIS A 56 1.37 1.91 11.41
CA HIS A 56 -0.04 1.78 11.82
C HIS A 56 -0.17 1.38 13.30
N ASN A 57 0.59 0.37 13.76
CA ASN A 57 0.62 0.03 15.20
C ASN A 57 1.12 1.18 16.07
N SER A 58 2.05 2.00 15.56
CA SER A 58 2.51 3.19 16.27
C SER A 58 1.39 4.21 16.40
N SER A 59 0.66 4.51 15.32
CA SER A 59 -0.52 5.37 15.35
C SER A 59 -1.59 4.87 16.32
N ASP A 60 -1.88 3.56 16.33
CA ASP A 60 -2.84 2.96 17.29
C ASP A 60 -2.42 3.22 18.75
N SER A 61 -1.12 3.13 19.04
CA SER A 61 -0.59 3.42 20.37
C SER A 61 -0.65 4.90 20.73
N GLU A 62 -0.47 5.80 19.78
CA GLU A 62 -0.61 7.25 20.01
C GLU A 62 -2.06 7.62 20.34
N TYR A 63 -3.04 7.02 19.66
CA TYR A 63 -4.45 7.16 20.02
C TYR A 63 -4.76 6.58 21.40
N MET A 64 -4.32 5.36 21.70
CA MET A 64 -4.54 4.76 23.02
C MET A 64 -3.92 5.62 24.14
N ALA A 65 -2.70 6.12 23.97
CA ALA A 65 -2.06 7.01 24.93
C ALA A 65 -2.80 8.33 25.09
N GLY A 66 -3.26 8.94 23.98
CA GLY A 66 -4.05 10.18 24.01
C GLY A 66 -5.38 10.02 24.73
N ILE A 67 -6.11 8.93 24.46
CA ILE A 67 -7.39 8.63 25.13
C ILE A 67 -7.17 8.42 26.63
N LEU A 68 -6.14 7.66 27.02
CA LEU A 68 -5.80 7.43 28.42
C LEU A 68 -5.41 8.72 29.14
N ALA A 69 -4.58 9.56 28.50
CA ALA A 69 -4.18 10.84 29.04
C ALA A 69 -5.37 11.80 29.21
N LYS A 70 -6.29 11.84 28.25
CA LYS A 70 -7.54 12.62 28.35
C LYS A 70 -8.43 12.13 29.50
N ALA A 71 -8.41 10.83 29.80
CA ALA A 71 -9.08 10.24 30.94
C ALA A 71 -8.35 10.46 32.28
N GLY A 72 -7.20 11.15 32.27
CA GLY A 72 -6.42 11.52 33.44
C GLY A 72 -5.15 10.70 33.65
N TYR A 73 -5.03 9.52 33.02
CA TYR A 73 -3.93 8.59 33.28
C TYR A 73 -2.57 9.16 32.84
N PRO A 74 -1.58 9.29 33.75
CA PRO A 74 -0.25 9.76 33.37
C PRO A 74 0.47 8.69 32.54
N ILE A 75 0.88 9.06 31.32
CA ILE A 75 1.65 8.21 30.43
C ILE A 75 3.14 8.38 30.76
N VAL A 76 3.82 7.31 31.16
CA VAL A 76 5.24 7.34 31.57
C VAL A 76 6.14 6.62 30.58
N THR A 77 7.39 7.06 30.50
CA THR A 77 8.41 6.45 29.63
C THR A 77 9.24 5.37 30.33
N ASP A 78 9.38 5.42 31.65
CA ASP A 78 10.03 4.35 32.42
C ASP A 78 8.99 3.29 32.80
N GLN A 79 9.23 2.05 32.34
CA GLN A 79 8.39 0.90 32.62
C GLN A 79 8.28 0.58 34.12
N LYS A 80 9.28 0.97 34.93
CA LYS A 80 9.32 0.69 36.37
C LYS A 80 8.28 1.48 37.14
N GLU A 81 8.03 2.73 36.73
CA GLU A 81 7.09 3.66 37.36
C GLU A 81 5.62 3.28 37.12
N ALA A 82 5.35 2.54 36.04
CA ALA A 82 3.99 2.14 35.69
C ALA A 82 3.49 0.96 36.53
N ALA A 83 2.24 1.05 36.98
CA ALA A 83 1.54 -0.09 37.60
C ALA A 83 0.86 -0.98 36.54
N ILE A 84 0.53 -0.41 35.38
CA ILE A 84 -0.09 -1.11 34.25
C ILE A 84 0.69 -0.86 32.96
N TRP A 85 0.91 -1.94 32.20
CA TRP A 85 1.56 -1.89 30.90
C TRP A 85 0.53 -2.15 29.80
N VAL A 86 0.48 -1.24 28.83
CA VAL A 86 -0.28 -1.39 27.58
C VAL A 86 0.71 -1.75 26.48
N LEU A 87 0.69 -3.01 26.06
CA LEU A 87 1.62 -3.58 25.11
C LEU A 87 0.92 -3.76 23.76
N ASN A 88 1.40 -3.09 22.71
CA ASN A 88 0.83 -3.16 21.36
C ASN A 88 1.80 -3.85 20.41
N SER A 89 1.41 -4.97 19.79
CA SER A 89 2.31 -5.72 18.90
C SER A 89 1.68 -6.12 17.58
N CYS A 90 2.51 -6.10 16.53
CA CYS A 90 2.18 -6.57 15.20
C CYS A 90 2.36 -8.09 15.06
N THR A 91 1.41 -8.76 14.37
CA THR A 91 1.46 -10.20 14.09
C THR A 91 2.24 -10.55 12.82
N VAL A 92 2.66 -9.53 12.08
CA VAL A 92 3.35 -9.72 10.79
C VAL A 92 4.84 -9.99 11.00
N LYS A 93 5.48 -9.49 12.06
CA LYS A 93 6.91 -9.70 12.30
C LYS A 93 7.14 -10.63 13.50
N THR A 94 7.64 -11.84 13.24
CA THR A 94 7.92 -12.84 14.30
C THR A 94 8.80 -12.30 15.44
N PRO A 95 9.86 -11.50 15.18
CA PRO A 95 10.64 -10.88 16.26
C PRO A 95 9.81 -9.95 17.15
N SER A 96 8.84 -9.21 16.58
CA SER A 96 7.95 -8.33 17.34
C SER A 96 7.01 -9.13 18.26
N GLU A 97 6.51 -10.28 17.80
CA GLU A 97 5.69 -11.17 18.62
C GLU A 97 6.49 -11.81 19.75
N THR A 98 7.74 -12.22 19.47
CA THR A 98 8.64 -12.79 20.48
C THR A 98 9.00 -11.76 21.56
N GLN A 99 9.31 -10.53 21.16
CA GLN A 99 9.58 -9.45 22.12
C GLN A 99 8.35 -9.14 22.99
N ALA A 100 7.15 -9.09 22.40
CA ALA A 100 5.92 -8.88 23.14
C ALA A 100 5.67 -10.00 24.16
N SER A 101 5.84 -11.27 23.77
CA SER A 101 5.73 -12.42 24.67
C SER A 101 6.72 -12.33 25.85
N ASN A 102 7.98 -11.92 25.58
CA ASN A 102 8.98 -11.76 26.63
C ASN A 102 8.60 -10.64 27.61
N PHE A 103 8.07 -9.52 27.11
CA PHE A 103 7.60 -8.41 27.95
C PHE A 103 6.38 -8.79 28.79
N VAL A 104 5.45 -9.57 28.24
CA VAL A 104 4.31 -10.08 29.01
C VAL A 104 4.79 -10.95 30.18
N LYS A 105 5.73 -11.87 29.95
CA LYS A 105 6.30 -12.68 31.02
C LYS A 105 6.99 -11.83 32.09
N MET A 106 7.83 -10.88 31.67
CA MET A 106 8.51 -9.94 32.56
C MET A 106 7.52 -9.16 33.44
N ALA A 107 6.46 -8.60 32.86
CA ALA A 107 5.44 -7.90 33.62
C ALA A 107 4.65 -8.81 34.58
N GLN A 108 4.39 -10.06 34.19
CA GLN A 108 3.74 -11.04 35.07
C GLN A 108 4.61 -11.35 36.29
N ASP A 109 5.91 -11.56 36.07
CA ASP A 109 6.91 -11.82 37.12
C ASP A 109 7.06 -10.61 38.06
N GLU A 110 7.03 -9.38 37.52
CA GLU A 110 7.03 -8.13 38.29
C GLU A 110 5.67 -7.80 38.93
N GLY A 111 4.65 -8.63 38.70
CA GLY A 111 3.31 -8.44 39.27
C GLY A 111 2.50 -7.29 38.65
N LYS A 112 2.96 -6.69 37.54
CA LYS A 112 2.29 -5.57 36.85
C LYS A 112 0.93 -5.99 36.27
N TYR A 113 0.03 -5.02 36.14
CA TYR A 113 -1.20 -5.18 35.36
C TYR A 113 -0.89 -5.11 33.86
N LEU A 114 -1.62 -5.85 33.02
CA LEU A 114 -1.29 -5.99 31.61
C LEU A 114 -2.51 -5.88 30.71
N VAL A 115 -2.39 -5.05 29.69
CA VAL A 115 -3.31 -4.98 28.55
C VAL A 115 -2.51 -5.22 27.27
N MET A 116 -2.91 -6.23 26.50
CA MET A 116 -2.35 -6.51 25.19
C MET A 116 -3.27 -5.95 24.09
N ALA A 117 -2.68 -5.17 23.20
CA ALA A 117 -3.31 -4.56 22.04
C ALA A 117 -2.62 -4.99 20.74
N GLY A 118 -3.20 -4.58 19.61
CA GLY A 118 -2.58 -4.73 18.29
C GLY A 118 -3.00 -5.98 17.52
N CYS A 119 -2.33 -6.21 16.40
CA CYS A 119 -2.73 -7.25 15.46
C CYS A 119 -2.56 -8.66 16.04
N VAL A 120 -1.58 -8.87 16.93
CA VAL A 120 -1.36 -10.18 17.59
C VAL A 120 -2.57 -10.58 18.42
N SER A 121 -3.04 -9.67 19.28
CA SER A 121 -4.16 -9.96 20.18
C SER A 121 -5.46 -10.20 19.43
N GLN A 122 -5.62 -9.61 18.24
CA GLN A 122 -6.81 -9.78 17.41
C GLN A 122 -6.77 -11.04 16.51
N ALA A 123 -5.60 -11.39 15.97
CA ALA A 123 -5.45 -12.51 15.04
C ALA A 123 -5.19 -13.85 15.74
N ALA A 124 -4.52 -13.84 16.90
CA ALA A 124 -4.18 -15.02 17.68
C ALA A 124 -4.44 -14.78 19.18
N PRO A 125 -5.71 -14.52 19.57
CA PRO A 125 -6.04 -14.17 20.96
C PRO A 125 -5.72 -15.30 21.94
N ASP A 126 -5.80 -16.55 21.50
CA ASP A 126 -5.72 -17.75 22.35
C ASP A 126 -4.30 -18.31 22.50
N GLU A 127 -3.28 -17.54 22.12
CA GLU A 127 -1.89 -17.88 22.38
C GLU A 127 -1.65 -18.14 23.88
N PRO A 128 -0.87 -19.17 24.27
CA PRO A 128 -0.70 -19.55 25.68
C PRO A 128 -0.17 -18.43 26.58
N TRP A 129 0.71 -17.57 26.04
CA TRP A 129 1.30 -16.45 26.78
C TRP A 129 0.33 -15.28 27.00
N LEU A 130 -0.82 -15.26 26.32
CA LEU A 130 -1.90 -14.28 26.54
C LEU A 130 -2.92 -14.74 27.59
N LYS A 131 -2.75 -15.94 28.16
CA LYS A 131 -3.69 -16.47 29.16
C LYS A 131 -3.68 -15.59 30.41
N GLY A 132 -4.85 -15.05 30.76
CA GLY A 132 -5.02 -14.19 31.93
C GLY A 132 -4.53 -12.76 31.75
N VAL A 133 -4.23 -12.36 30.50
CA VAL A 133 -3.91 -10.98 30.12
C VAL A 133 -5.16 -10.34 29.53
N SER A 134 -5.46 -9.10 29.91
CA SER A 134 -6.55 -8.34 29.29
C SER A 134 -6.19 -8.00 27.85
N ILE A 135 -7.16 -8.07 26.95
CA ILE A 135 -6.95 -7.92 25.51
C ILE A 135 -7.92 -6.88 24.95
N ILE A 136 -7.39 -5.99 24.13
CA ILE A 136 -8.15 -5.09 23.27
C ILE A 136 -7.78 -5.33 21.81
N GLY A 137 -8.78 -5.37 20.94
CA GLY A 137 -8.61 -5.54 19.51
C GLY A 137 -8.32 -4.21 18.81
N VAL A 138 -7.88 -4.33 17.55
CA VAL A 138 -7.49 -3.17 16.71
C VAL A 138 -8.67 -2.25 16.37
N LYS A 139 -9.92 -2.73 16.47
CA LYS A 139 -11.13 -1.96 16.14
C LYS A 139 -11.78 -1.27 17.34
N GLN A 140 -11.24 -1.46 18.54
CA GLN A 140 -11.85 -1.00 19.80
C GLN A 140 -10.90 -0.14 20.63
N ILE A 141 -9.85 0.40 20.00
CA ILE A 141 -8.85 1.24 20.69
C ILE A 141 -9.47 2.45 21.39
N ASP A 142 -10.63 2.92 20.92
CA ASP A 142 -11.47 3.96 21.53
C ASP A 142 -11.93 3.60 22.95
N ARG A 143 -11.98 2.31 23.29
CA ARG A 143 -12.43 1.79 24.60
C ARG A 143 -11.29 1.34 25.50
N ILE A 144 -10.05 1.78 25.23
CA ILE A 144 -8.88 1.40 26.03
C ILE A 144 -9.03 1.72 27.51
N VAL A 145 -9.71 2.82 27.86
CA VAL A 145 -9.93 3.24 29.25
C VAL A 145 -10.72 2.17 30.01
N GLU A 146 -11.80 1.65 29.42
CA GLU A 146 -12.60 0.61 30.06
C GLU A 146 -11.79 -0.65 30.35
N VAL A 147 -10.95 -1.06 29.39
CA VAL A 147 -10.10 -2.26 29.54
C VAL A 147 -9.04 -2.02 30.62
N VAL A 148 -8.43 -0.84 30.66
CA VAL A 148 -7.44 -0.45 31.69
C VAL A 148 -8.08 -0.42 33.08
N GLU A 149 -9.24 0.21 33.24
CA GLU A 149 -9.95 0.31 34.51
C GLU A 149 -10.34 -1.07 35.06
N GLU A 150 -10.93 -1.92 34.22
CA GLU A 150 -11.29 -3.28 34.63
C GLU A 150 -10.07 -4.14 34.96
N THR A 151 -8.98 -3.96 34.22
CA THR A 151 -7.71 -4.65 34.51
C THR A 151 -7.14 -4.23 35.86
N LEU A 152 -7.19 -2.94 36.19
CA LEU A 152 -6.75 -2.40 37.48
C LEU A 152 -7.63 -2.87 38.65
N LYS A 153 -8.90 -3.20 38.40
CA LYS A 153 -9.79 -3.87 39.37
C LYS A 153 -9.47 -5.36 39.56
N GLY A 154 -8.52 -5.91 38.79
CA GLY A 154 -8.14 -7.32 38.81
C GLY A 154 -8.97 -8.22 37.87
N ASN A 155 -9.83 -7.64 37.03
CA ASN A 155 -10.59 -8.39 36.03
C ASN A 155 -9.74 -8.67 34.79
N CYS A 156 -10.06 -9.77 34.10
CA CYS A 156 -9.47 -10.08 32.79
C CYS A 156 -10.53 -9.81 31.72
N VAL A 157 -10.29 -8.78 30.90
CA VAL A 157 -11.22 -8.35 29.85
C VAL A 157 -10.73 -8.80 28.49
N ARG A 158 -11.60 -9.32 27.63
CA ARG A 158 -11.29 -9.56 26.22
C ARG A 158 -12.29 -8.81 25.34
N LEU A 159 -11.84 -7.74 24.70
CA LEU A 159 -12.64 -6.90 23.82
C LEU A 159 -12.17 -7.04 22.37
N LEU A 160 -12.75 -8.00 21.64
CA LEU A 160 -12.30 -8.46 20.32
C LEU A 160 -13.41 -8.44 19.24
N SER A 161 -14.41 -7.57 19.40
CA SER A 161 -15.59 -7.52 18.52
C SER A 161 -15.25 -7.19 17.06
N ARG A 162 -15.36 -8.17 16.16
CA ARG A 162 -15.13 -7.98 14.72
C ARG A 162 -16.24 -7.18 14.01
N ARG A 163 -17.39 -6.98 14.64
CA ARG A 163 -18.60 -6.39 14.02
C ARG A 163 -18.74 -4.88 14.23
N ARG A 164 -17.81 -4.24 14.95
CA ARG A 164 -17.85 -2.80 15.19
C ARG A 164 -17.28 -2.03 13.99
N PRO A 165 -17.81 -0.83 13.69
CA PRO A 165 -17.11 0.14 12.85
C PRO A 165 -15.75 0.46 13.47
N ASP A 166 -14.79 0.79 12.63
CA ASP A 166 -13.49 1.26 13.08
C ASP A 166 -13.64 2.63 13.77
N ALA A 167 -12.72 2.94 14.68
CA ALA A 167 -12.78 4.19 15.42
C ALA A 167 -12.48 5.38 14.48
N GLY A 168 -13.15 6.52 14.71
CA GLY A 168 -12.93 7.73 13.91
C GLY A 168 -11.54 8.35 14.15
N LEU A 169 -11.12 9.21 13.21
CA LEU A 169 -9.82 9.90 13.28
C LEU A 169 -9.79 11.03 14.32
N SER A 170 -10.93 11.52 14.77
CA SER A 170 -11.06 12.62 15.75
C SER A 170 -10.73 12.23 17.20
N LEU A 171 -10.06 11.09 17.40
CA LEU A 171 -9.68 10.61 18.73
C LEU A 171 -8.50 11.42 19.27
N PRO A 172 -8.42 11.63 20.60
CA PRO A 172 -7.25 12.23 21.23
C PRO A 172 -6.00 11.41 20.91
N LYS A 173 -4.93 12.08 20.53
CA LYS A 173 -3.68 11.44 20.09
C LYS A 173 -2.50 12.07 20.83
N MET A 174 -1.62 11.24 21.37
CA MET A 174 -0.36 11.65 21.99
C MET A 174 0.78 11.12 21.13
N ARG A 175 1.41 12.02 20.37
CA ARG A 175 2.48 11.66 19.42
C ARG A 175 3.74 11.23 20.15
N LYS A 176 4.49 10.30 19.56
CA LYS A 176 5.84 9.97 20.04
C LYS A 176 6.88 11.01 19.61
N ASN A 177 6.67 11.60 18.45
CA ASN A 177 7.43 12.72 17.93
C ASN A 177 6.44 13.84 17.60
N ASP A 178 6.51 14.95 18.35
CA ASP A 178 5.60 16.09 18.18
C ASP A 178 5.69 16.72 16.79
N LEU A 179 6.78 16.48 16.06
CA LEU A 179 6.99 16.98 14.70
C LEU A 179 6.47 16.07 13.59
N VAL A 180 5.94 14.88 13.91
CA VAL A 180 5.52 13.88 12.92
C VAL A 180 4.10 13.41 13.19
N GLU A 181 3.20 13.64 12.23
CA GLU A 181 1.86 13.05 12.25
C GLU A 181 1.84 11.75 11.42
N VAL A 182 1.67 10.62 12.09
CA VAL A 182 1.40 9.34 11.41
C VAL A 182 -0.09 9.21 11.13
N LEU A 183 -0.50 9.42 9.89
CA LEU A 183 -1.91 9.41 9.48
C LEU A 183 -2.29 8.07 8.83
N ALA A 184 -3.11 7.28 9.53
CA ALA A 184 -3.68 6.06 8.97
C ALA A 184 -4.83 6.41 8.01
N ILE A 185 -4.68 6.11 6.72
CA ILE A 185 -5.66 6.53 5.69
C ILE A 185 -6.78 5.50 5.47
N ASN A 186 -6.52 4.24 5.78
CA ASN A 186 -7.50 3.16 5.80
C ASN A 186 -7.09 2.11 6.81
N THR A 187 -7.99 1.17 7.07
CA THR A 187 -7.73 -0.05 7.82
C THR A 187 -8.13 -1.27 7.02
N GLY A 188 -7.43 -2.37 7.22
CA GLY A 188 -7.71 -3.62 6.51
C GLY A 188 -7.09 -3.65 5.12
N CYS A 189 -7.29 -4.76 4.41
CA CYS A 189 -6.57 -5.03 3.17
C CYS A 189 -7.45 -5.82 2.19
N LEU A 190 -7.35 -5.50 0.89
CA LEU A 190 -8.03 -6.25 -0.17
C LEU A 190 -7.33 -7.58 -0.50
N ASN A 191 -6.01 -7.67 -0.27
CA ASN A 191 -5.19 -8.79 -0.71
C ASN A 191 -5.44 -10.07 0.12
N ASN A 192 -5.26 -11.23 -0.51
CA ASN A 192 -5.45 -12.56 0.11
C ASN A 192 -4.14 -13.38 0.16
N CYS A 193 -3.02 -12.71 0.47
CA CYS A 193 -1.69 -13.32 0.46
C CYS A 193 -1.62 -14.58 1.33
N THR A 194 -0.99 -15.65 0.85
CA THR A 194 -0.98 -16.96 1.53
C THR A 194 -0.18 -16.99 2.83
N TYR A 195 0.67 -16.00 3.08
CA TYR A 195 1.54 -15.90 4.25
C TYR A 195 1.12 -14.81 5.25
N CYS A 196 0.25 -13.88 4.87
CA CYS A 196 -0.03 -12.68 5.64
C CYS A 196 -1.22 -12.86 6.60
N LYS A 197 -1.10 -12.30 7.82
CA LYS A 197 -2.18 -12.31 8.83
C LYS A 197 -2.97 -10.99 8.89
N THR A 198 -2.62 -9.99 8.07
CA THR A 198 -3.23 -8.66 8.10
C THR A 198 -4.75 -8.70 7.98
N LYS A 199 -5.29 -9.43 7.00
CA LYS A 199 -6.73 -9.56 6.81
C LYS A 199 -7.44 -10.26 7.97
N LEU A 200 -6.77 -11.22 8.62
CA LEU A 200 -7.28 -11.87 9.84
C LEU A 200 -7.30 -10.91 11.04
N ALA A 201 -6.37 -9.95 11.09
CA ALA A 201 -6.25 -8.97 12.16
C ALA A 201 -7.19 -7.77 11.95
N ARG A 202 -7.13 -7.12 10.80
CA ARG A 202 -7.81 -5.83 10.53
C ARG A 202 -9.06 -5.93 9.66
N GLY A 203 -9.25 -7.06 8.96
CA GLY A 203 -10.39 -7.30 8.07
C GLY A 203 -10.18 -6.80 6.65
N ASP A 204 -11.28 -6.70 5.91
CA ASP A 204 -11.33 -6.12 4.58
C ASP A 204 -11.06 -4.60 4.62
N LEU A 205 -10.68 -4.05 3.47
CA LEU A 205 -10.42 -2.62 3.29
C LEU A 205 -11.62 -1.79 3.76
N LYS A 206 -11.32 -0.79 4.57
CA LYS A 206 -12.19 0.32 4.93
C LYS A 206 -11.40 1.62 4.91
N SER A 207 -11.69 2.47 3.95
CA SER A 207 -11.06 3.78 3.80
C SER A 207 -11.70 4.81 4.71
N TYR A 208 -10.88 5.68 5.33
CA TYR A 208 -11.41 6.87 5.97
C TYR A 208 -11.83 7.88 4.91
N PRO A 209 -12.90 8.67 5.14
CA PRO A 209 -13.35 9.70 4.22
C PRO A 209 -12.27 10.73 3.92
N LEU A 210 -12.25 11.24 2.69
CA LEU A 210 -11.30 12.25 2.24
C LEU A 210 -11.29 13.49 3.15
N GLU A 211 -12.47 14.01 3.47
CA GLU A 211 -12.63 15.24 4.26
C GLU A 211 -12.01 15.09 5.67
N ASP A 212 -12.25 13.95 6.32
CA ASP A 212 -11.70 13.66 7.65
C ASP A 212 -10.16 13.59 7.62
N LEU A 213 -9.59 13.00 6.56
CA LEU A 213 -8.13 12.88 6.40
C LEU A 213 -7.48 14.24 6.16
N VAL A 214 -8.10 15.07 5.32
CA VAL A 214 -7.61 16.42 5.02
C VAL A 214 -7.71 17.32 6.25
N GLU A 215 -8.80 17.24 7.01
CA GLU A 215 -8.97 18.04 8.22
C GLU A 215 -8.01 17.62 9.34
N GLN A 216 -7.76 16.31 9.48
CA GLN A 216 -6.76 15.79 10.42
C GLN A 216 -5.35 16.26 10.05
N ALA A 217 -4.98 16.22 8.77
CA ALA A 217 -3.70 16.73 8.29
C ALA A 217 -3.57 18.25 8.53
N ARG A 218 -4.60 19.03 8.20
CA ARG A 218 -4.65 20.47 8.46
C ARG A 218 -4.48 20.78 9.94
N THR A 219 -5.23 20.12 10.81
CA THR A 219 -5.14 20.29 12.26
C THR A 219 -3.74 20.01 12.78
N ALA A 220 -3.10 18.93 12.31
CA ALA A 220 -1.75 18.57 12.69
C ALA A 220 -0.72 19.66 12.33
N PHE A 221 -0.83 20.27 11.14
CA PHE A 221 0.05 21.37 10.75
C PHE A 221 -0.25 22.68 11.48
N ASP A 222 -1.52 23.11 11.46
CA ASP A 222 -1.91 24.46 11.89
C ASP A 222 -1.93 24.61 13.42
N ARG A 223 -2.34 23.57 14.15
CA ARG A 223 -2.48 23.62 15.61
C ARG A 223 -1.31 23.00 16.35
N ASP A 224 -0.84 21.86 15.85
CA ASP A 224 0.15 21.04 16.58
C ASP A 224 1.60 21.35 16.15
N GLY A 225 1.79 22.10 15.05
CA GLY A 225 3.11 22.53 14.59
C GLY A 225 3.96 21.40 13.98
N VAL A 226 3.30 20.32 13.54
CA VAL A 226 3.94 19.17 12.87
C VAL A 226 4.72 19.62 11.63
N LYS A 227 5.83 18.94 11.34
CA LYS A 227 6.68 19.19 10.17
C LYS A 227 6.58 18.10 9.12
N GLU A 228 6.23 16.88 9.53
CA GLU A 228 6.07 15.76 8.61
C GLU A 228 4.72 15.07 8.75
N LEU A 229 4.08 14.77 7.62
CA LEU A 229 2.91 13.92 7.54
C LEU A 229 3.30 12.56 6.95
N TRP A 230 3.24 11.50 7.74
CA TRP A 230 3.55 10.15 7.30
C TRP A 230 2.25 9.38 7.07
N LEU A 231 1.95 9.09 5.81
CA LEU A 231 0.78 8.27 5.48
C LEU A 231 1.08 6.80 5.79
N THR A 232 0.15 6.14 6.46
CA THR A 232 0.25 4.71 6.77
C THR A 232 -1.02 3.96 6.41
N SER A 233 -0.82 2.69 6.04
CA SER A 233 -1.85 1.75 5.66
C SER A 233 -1.26 0.34 5.62
N GLU A 234 -2.12 -0.67 5.60
CA GLU A 234 -1.77 -2.02 5.15
C GLU A 234 -1.37 -2.06 3.68
N ASP A 235 -1.96 -1.18 2.86
CA ASP A 235 -1.72 -1.03 1.44
C ASP A 235 -2.21 0.37 0.99
N LEU A 236 -1.29 1.32 0.91
CA LEU A 236 -1.62 2.72 0.65
C LEU A 236 -2.40 2.89 -0.68
N GLY A 237 -1.97 2.20 -1.73
CA GLY A 237 -2.60 2.27 -3.06
C GLY A 237 -4.03 1.74 -3.12
N ALA A 238 -4.47 0.99 -2.10
CA ALA A 238 -5.84 0.47 -2.04
C ALA A 238 -6.85 1.50 -1.53
N TRP A 239 -6.41 2.61 -0.92
CA TRP A 239 -7.32 3.64 -0.42
C TRP A 239 -8.27 4.15 -1.50
N GLY A 240 -9.53 4.38 -1.11
CA GLY A 240 -10.56 4.94 -1.96
C GLY A 240 -11.39 3.90 -2.72
N ARG A 241 -10.85 2.69 -2.96
CA ARG A 241 -11.52 1.67 -3.79
C ARG A 241 -12.86 1.17 -3.24
N ASP A 242 -13.08 1.31 -1.94
CA ASP A 242 -14.33 0.97 -1.25
C ASP A 242 -15.31 2.15 -1.13
N ILE A 243 -14.91 3.35 -1.56
CA ILE A 243 -15.68 4.59 -1.53
C ILE A 243 -15.68 5.33 -2.88
N ASP A 244 -15.47 4.60 -3.98
CA ASP A 244 -15.42 5.12 -5.36
C ASP A 244 -14.42 6.26 -5.60
N MET A 245 -13.27 6.22 -4.92
CA MET A 245 -12.14 7.14 -5.07
C MET A 245 -10.83 6.40 -5.37
N VAL A 246 -9.77 7.14 -5.69
CA VAL A 246 -8.42 6.58 -5.88
C VAL A 246 -7.36 7.34 -5.09
N LEU A 247 -6.25 6.67 -4.75
CA LEU A 247 -5.15 7.27 -3.98
C LEU A 247 -4.69 8.64 -4.50
N PRO A 248 -4.52 8.87 -5.83
CA PRO A 248 -4.16 10.20 -6.33
C PRO A 248 -5.09 11.35 -5.90
N ASP A 249 -6.39 11.10 -5.73
CA ASP A 249 -7.35 12.11 -5.30
C ASP A 249 -7.02 12.61 -3.89
N LEU A 250 -6.76 11.67 -2.96
CA LEU A 250 -6.34 11.99 -1.60
C LEU A 250 -5.01 12.74 -1.59
N LEU A 251 -4.01 12.26 -2.33
CA LEU A 251 -2.68 12.87 -2.32
C LEU A 251 -2.72 14.31 -2.84
N LYS A 252 -3.53 14.59 -3.87
CA LYS A 252 -3.71 15.95 -4.40
C LYS A 252 -4.33 16.89 -3.38
N GLU A 253 -5.34 16.45 -2.62
CA GLU A 253 -5.94 17.30 -1.57
C GLU A 253 -5.01 17.48 -0.36
N LEU A 254 -4.30 16.43 0.06
CA LEU A 254 -3.33 16.54 1.16
C LEU A 254 -2.21 17.52 0.82
N VAL A 255 -1.68 17.48 -0.40
CA VAL A 255 -0.61 18.40 -0.84
C VAL A 255 -1.01 19.88 -0.70
N LYS A 256 -2.29 20.22 -0.93
CA LYS A 256 -2.77 21.60 -0.81
C LYS A 256 -2.74 22.13 0.62
N VAL A 257 -2.87 21.26 1.62
CA VAL A 257 -2.90 21.66 3.04
C VAL A 257 -1.52 21.61 3.72
N ILE A 258 -0.51 21.01 3.09
CA ILE A 258 0.86 20.97 3.63
C ILE A 258 1.52 22.35 3.47
N PRO A 259 2.06 22.97 4.54
CA PRO A 259 2.84 24.21 4.44
C PRO A 259 4.16 24.07 3.67
N GLU A 260 4.74 25.18 3.19
CA GLU A 260 5.96 25.17 2.36
C GLU A 260 7.20 24.53 3.02
N ASN A 261 7.31 24.62 4.34
CA ASN A 261 8.43 24.09 5.11
C ASN A 261 8.14 22.70 5.72
N CYS A 262 7.06 22.05 5.29
CA CYS A 262 6.66 20.74 5.78
C CYS A 262 6.67 19.71 4.64
N MET A 263 6.76 18.43 5.01
CA MET A 263 6.91 17.33 4.06
C MET A 263 5.89 16.23 4.30
N MET A 264 5.42 15.59 3.23
CA MET A 264 4.66 14.36 3.30
C MET A 264 5.48 13.16 2.83
N ARG A 265 5.35 12.05 3.55
CA ARG A 265 5.94 10.76 3.20
C ARG A 265 4.85 9.75 2.88
N LEU A 266 4.98 9.10 1.74
CA LEU A 266 4.10 7.99 1.38
C LEU A 266 4.52 6.70 2.10
N GLY A 267 3.53 5.97 2.60
CA GLY A 267 3.70 4.66 3.21
C GLY A 267 3.91 3.54 2.18
N MET A 268 3.84 2.30 2.69
CA MET A 268 3.97 1.09 1.88
C MET A 268 2.75 0.89 0.97
N THR A 269 2.99 0.52 -0.28
CA THR A 269 1.96 0.24 -1.29
C THR A 269 2.29 -1.00 -2.09
N ASN A 270 1.28 -1.77 -2.50
CA ASN A 270 1.51 -2.93 -3.36
C ASN A 270 1.62 -2.54 -4.85
N PRO A 271 2.40 -3.30 -5.66
CA PRO A 271 2.61 -3.01 -7.07
C PRO A 271 1.34 -2.76 -7.92
N PRO A 272 0.27 -3.59 -7.85
CA PRO A 272 -0.88 -3.43 -8.75
C PRO A 272 -1.53 -2.05 -8.64
N TYR A 273 -1.61 -1.53 -7.42
CA TYR A 273 -2.31 -0.28 -7.14
C TYR A 273 -1.55 0.95 -7.60
N ILE A 274 -0.21 0.89 -7.64
CA ILE A 274 0.63 1.97 -8.17
C ILE A 274 0.73 1.90 -9.68
N LEU A 275 0.77 0.69 -10.24
CA LEU A 275 0.81 0.47 -11.68
C LEU A 275 -0.35 1.20 -12.40
N ASP A 276 -1.53 1.22 -11.78
CA ASP A 276 -2.71 1.90 -12.32
C ASP A 276 -2.56 3.43 -12.44
N PHE A 277 -1.64 4.05 -11.69
CA PHE A 277 -1.52 5.52 -11.53
C PHE A 277 -0.05 6.03 -11.57
N LEU A 278 0.82 5.38 -12.36
CA LEU A 278 2.25 5.70 -12.40
C LEU A 278 2.56 7.19 -12.60
N SER A 279 1.91 7.82 -13.57
CA SER A 279 2.12 9.24 -13.91
C SER A 279 1.73 10.18 -12.77
N GLU A 280 0.56 9.96 -12.19
CA GLU A 280 0.02 10.79 -11.11
C GLU A 280 0.84 10.63 -9.83
N ILE A 281 1.29 9.40 -9.53
CA ILE A 281 2.17 9.16 -8.39
C ILE A 281 3.54 9.81 -8.62
N ALA A 282 4.11 9.73 -9.82
CA ALA A 282 5.36 10.41 -10.15
C ALA A 282 5.23 11.94 -10.03
N GLU A 283 4.11 12.53 -10.48
CA GLU A 283 3.80 13.95 -10.31
C GLU A 283 3.75 14.34 -8.81
N ILE A 284 3.04 13.55 -8.00
CA ILE A 284 2.97 13.78 -6.55
C ILE A 284 4.34 13.66 -5.89
N LEU A 285 5.13 12.64 -6.24
CA LEU A 285 6.48 12.46 -5.69
C LEU A 285 7.44 13.57 -6.13
N ASN A 286 7.21 14.22 -7.27
CA ASN A 286 7.98 15.38 -7.72
C ASN A 286 7.58 16.70 -7.04
N HIS A 287 6.42 16.74 -6.37
CA HIS A 287 5.98 17.93 -5.66
C HIS A 287 6.98 18.31 -4.54
N PRO A 288 7.34 19.60 -4.36
CA PRO A 288 8.36 20.03 -3.40
C PRO A 288 8.05 19.66 -1.95
N ARG A 289 6.76 19.57 -1.59
CA ARG A 289 6.27 19.23 -0.23
C ARG A 289 6.07 17.73 0.01
N VAL A 290 6.55 16.87 -0.89
CA VAL A 290 6.43 15.41 -0.78
C VAL A 290 7.82 14.83 -0.91
N TYR A 291 8.19 13.85 -0.10
CA TYR A 291 9.48 13.18 -0.29
C TYR A 291 9.47 12.33 -1.56
N SER A 292 10.59 12.33 -2.30
CA SER A 292 10.82 11.39 -3.42
C SER A 292 11.13 10.00 -2.87
N PHE A 293 10.20 9.43 -2.11
CA PHE A 293 10.33 8.15 -1.42
C PHE A 293 9.13 7.26 -1.76
N LEU A 294 9.40 6.01 -2.15
CA LEU A 294 8.38 5.02 -2.43
C LEU A 294 8.76 3.69 -1.78
N HIS A 295 7.84 3.12 -1.00
CA HIS A 295 8.00 1.79 -0.42
C HIS A 295 7.07 0.82 -1.13
N ILE A 296 7.64 -0.04 -1.97
CA ILE A 296 6.91 -0.98 -2.83
C ILE A 296 7.44 -2.41 -2.68
N PRO A 297 6.82 -3.25 -1.82
CA PRO A 297 7.29 -4.61 -1.56
C PRO A 297 7.05 -5.55 -2.74
N VAL A 298 8.13 -6.07 -3.34
CA VAL A 298 8.04 -7.08 -4.40
C VAL A 298 7.82 -8.49 -3.84
N GLN A 299 8.31 -8.78 -2.63
CA GLN A 299 8.22 -10.04 -1.89
C GLN A 299 9.07 -11.18 -2.48
N ALA A 300 9.04 -11.41 -3.80
CA ALA A 300 9.86 -12.38 -4.50
C ALA A 300 10.10 -11.93 -5.95
N GLY A 301 11.19 -12.35 -6.56
CA GLY A 301 11.50 -12.04 -7.97
C GLY A 301 11.00 -13.05 -8.99
N SER A 302 10.48 -14.20 -8.54
CA SER A 302 9.93 -15.26 -9.39
C SER A 302 8.41 -15.22 -9.42
N ASP A 303 7.85 -15.27 -10.63
CA ASP A 303 6.40 -15.31 -10.86
C ASP A 303 5.75 -16.58 -10.30
N ALA A 304 6.48 -17.71 -10.29
CA ALA A 304 5.99 -18.95 -9.69
C ALA A 304 5.79 -18.77 -8.18
N VAL A 305 6.77 -18.18 -7.51
CA VAL A 305 6.69 -17.90 -6.06
C VAL A 305 5.65 -16.82 -5.77
N LEU A 306 5.57 -15.75 -6.56
CA LEU A 306 4.56 -14.69 -6.43
C LEU A 306 3.14 -15.25 -6.56
N LYS A 307 2.92 -16.19 -7.50
CA LYS A 307 1.64 -16.89 -7.67
C LYS A 307 1.29 -17.73 -6.45
N ASP A 308 2.23 -18.49 -5.89
CA ASP A 308 2.01 -19.27 -4.67
C ASP A 308 1.80 -18.40 -3.42
N MET A 309 2.40 -17.21 -3.42
CA MET A 309 2.13 -16.15 -2.45
C MET A 309 0.73 -15.53 -2.61
N LYS A 310 0.02 -15.81 -3.71
CA LYS A 310 -1.21 -15.14 -4.15
C LYS A 310 -1.04 -13.63 -4.32
N ARG A 311 0.04 -13.22 -4.98
CA ARG A 311 0.21 -11.85 -5.45
C ARG A 311 -0.52 -11.68 -6.79
N GLU A 312 -1.13 -10.52 -6.99
CA GLU A 312 -1.91 -10.19 -8.19
C GLU A 312 -1.04 -9.42 -9.21
N TYR A 313 0.27 -9.65 -9.19
CA TYR A 313 1.22 -9.05 -10.10
C TYR A 313 2.39 -9.97 -10.40
N THR A 314 3.12 -9.67 -11.48
CA THR A 314 4.36 -10.33 -11.89
C THR A 314 5.60 -9.50 -11.56
N ALA A 315 6.77 -10.15 -11.61
CA ALA A 315 8.06 -9.49 -11.49
C ALA A 315 8.28 -8.47 -12.62
N ASP A 316 7.74 -8.72 -13.82
CA ASP A 316 7.82 -7.78 -14.94
C ASP A 316 6.97 -6.53 -14.73
N GLU A 317 5.75 -6.67 -14.20
CA GLU A 317 4.95 -5.51 -13.81
C GLU A 317 5.65 -4.67 -12.74
N PHE A 318 6.31 -5.32 -11.78
CA PHE A 318 7.17 -4.61 -10.82
C PHE A 318 8.34 -3.90 -11.53
N ARG A 319 8.98 -4.51 -12.52
CA ARG A 319 10.05 -3.87 -13.31
C ARG A 319 9.53 -2.62 -14.03
N VAL A 320 8.33 -2.66 -14.60
CA VAL A 320 7.70 -1.49 -15.25
C VAL A 320 7.57 -0.33 -14.26
N ILE A 321 7.09 -0.59 -13.04
CA ILE A 321 6.96 0.45 -12.01
C ILE A 321 8.33 1.04 -11.66
N MET A 322 9.33 0.18 -11.47
CA MET A 322 10.70 0.59 -11.12
C MET A 322 11.33 1.45 -12.20
N ASP A 323 11.35 0.96 -13.45
CA ASP A 323 11.95 1.64 -14.58
C ASP A 323 11.27 3.00 -14.81
N TYR A 324 9.94 3.07 -14.76
CA TYR A 324 9.18 4.32 -14.89
C TYR A 324 9.51 5.33 -13.78
N MET A 325 9.53 4.89 -12.52
CA MET A 325 9.77 5.79 -11.38
C MET A 325 11.21 6.31 -11.35
N ILE A 326 12.19 5.49 -11.71
CA ILE A 326 13.60 5.91 -11.82
C ILE A 326 13.77 6.95 -12.94
N GLU A 327 13.06 6.79 -14.06
CA GLU A 327 13.11 7.72 -15.18
C GLU A 327 12.42 9.07 -14.87
N ASN A 328 11.27 9.04 -14.19
CA ASN A 328 10.39 10.21 -14.04
C ASN A 328 10.50 10.93 -12.69
N VAL A 329 11.11 10.33 -11.66
CA VAL A 329 11.28 10.93 -10.33
C VAL A 329 12.77 11.04 -10.00
N PRO A 330 13.38 12.24 -10.13
CA PRO A 330 14.80 12.44 -9.89
C PRO A 330 15.22 12.00 -8.49
N ASN A 331 16.30 11.19 -8.44
CA ASN A 331 16.88 10.66 -7.21
C ASN A 331 15.84 10.00 -6.27
N ILE A 332 14.88 9.26 -6.82
CA ILE A 332 13.88 8.54 -6.02
C ILE A 332 14.52 7.55 -5.04
N TYR A 333 13.96 7.46 -3.84
CA TYR A 333 14.31 6.48 -2.83
C TYR A 333 13.29 5.36 -2.81
N ILE A 334 13.68 4.23 -3.37
CA ILE A 334 12.82 3.06 -3.42
C ILE A 334 13.24 2.07 -2.33
N ALA A 335 12.30 1.79 -1.44
CA ALA A 335 12.39 0.71 -0.47
C ALA A 335 11.56 -0.49 -0.95
N THR A 336 12.07 -1.70 -0.75
CA THR A 336 11.32 -2.93 -1.06
C THR A 336 11.59 -4.03 -0.04
N ASP A 337 10.77 -5.07 -0.04
CA ASP A 337 10.87 -6.21 0.87
C ASP A 337 10.97 -7.50 0.06
N PHE A 338 11.79 -8.42 0.56
CA PHE A 338 11.85 -9.80 0.09
C PHE A 338 11.55 -10.76 1.23
N ILE A 339 10.82 -11.83 0.90
CA ILE A 339 10.61 -12.99 1.76
C ILE A 339 11.42 -14.14 1.17
N CYS A 340 12.64 -14.32 1.68
CA CYS A 340 13.50 -15.42 1.27
C CYS A 340 13.01 -16.74 1.85
N ALA A 341 13.27 -17.83 1.14
CA ALA A 341 12.95 -19.19 1.54
C ALA A 341 11.45 -19.46 1.76
N PHE A 342 10.61 -18.85 0.91
CA PHE A 342 9.21 -19.22 0.83
C PHE A 342 9.08 -20.72 0.52
N PRO A 343 8.09 -21.47 1.05
CA PRO A 343 8.07 -22.93 0.99
C PRO A 343 8.21 -23.57 -0.40
N THR A 344 7.80 -22.87 -1.46
CA THR A 344 7.86 -23.34 -2.84
C THR A 344 9.06 -22.79 -3.63
N GLU A 345 9.88 -21.92 -3.03
CA GLU A 345 11.01 -21.27 -3.68
C GLU A 345 12.13 -22.28 -4.02
N THR A 346 12.43 -22.43 -5.30
CA THR A 346 13.56 -23.22 -5.80
C THR A 346 14.86 -22.40 -5.77
N ALA A 347 15.98 -22.99 -6.21
CA ALA A 347 17.24 -22.26 -6.33
C ALA A 347 17.18 -21.21 -7.45
N ASP A 348 16.53 -21.54 -8.56
CA ASP A 348 16.38 -20.65 -9.72
C ASP A 348 15.46 -19.47 -9.37
N ASP A 349 14.35 -19.71 -8.66
CA ASP A 349 13.46 -18.65 -8.17
C ASP A 349 14.17 -17.65 -7.24
N PHE A 350 15.08 -18.16 -6.42
CA PHE A 350 15.90 -17.32 -5.55
C PHE A 350 16.91 -16.49 -6.36
N GLU A 351 17.48 -17.06 -7.43
CA GLU A 351 18.40 -16.34 -8.31
C GLU A 351 17.69 -15.20 -9.07
N GLU A 352 16.46 -15.42 -9.53
CA GLU A 352 15.62 -14.35 -10.13
C GLU A 352 15.39 -13.18 -9.15
N SER A 353 15.22 -13.50 -7.86
CA SER A 353 15.13 -12.50 -6.79
C SER A 353 16.45 -11.74 -6.61
N MET A 354 17.59 -12.43 -6.68
CA MET A 354 18.91 -11.81 -6.63
C MET A 354 19.16 -10.90 -7.84
N ASP A 355 18.69 -11.28 -9.03
CA ASP A 355 18.83 -10.48 -10.25
C ASP A 355 18.09 -9.15 -10.17
N LEU A 356 16.89 -9.11 -9.58
CA LEU A 356 16.19 -7.86 -9.31
C LEU A 356 17.02 -6.94 -8.40
N VAL A 357 17.61 -7.50 -7.35
CA VAL A 357 18.45 -6.75 -6.40
C VAL A 357 19.72 -6.24 -7.09
N ARG A 358 20.35 -7.02 -7.97
CA ARG A 358 21.51 -6.60 -8.77
C ARG A 358 21.16 -5.50 -9.77
N LYS A 359 20.04 -5.62 -10.49
CA LYS A 359 19.60 -4.65 -11.50
C LYS A 359 19.35 -3.28 -10.88
N TYR A 360 18.55 -3.23 -9.81
CA TYR A 360 18.05 -1.96 -9.27
C TYR A 360 18.87 -1.38 -8.13
N ARG A 361 19.73 -2.19 -7.47
CA ARG A 361 20.58 -1.76 -6.35
C ARG A 361 19.80 -0.92 -5.32
N PHE A 362 18.72 -1.48 -4.79
CA PHE A 362 17.75 -0.77 -3.94
C PHE A 362 18.41 -0.04 -2.76
N PRO A 363 18.15 1.27 -2.57
CA PRO A 363 18.62 2.02 -1.40
C PRO A 363 18.23 1.41 -0.05
N SER A 364 17.06 0.80 0.04
CA SER A 364 16.57 0.11 1.24
C SER A 364 15.95 -1.22 0.88
N LEU A 365 16.49 -2.28 1.47
CA LEU A 365 16.06 -3.65 1.22
C LEU A 365 15.72 -4.34 2.54
N PHE A 366 14.43 -4.65 2.74
CA PHE A 366 13.97 -5.40 3.89
C PHE A 366 13.99 -6.89 3.59
N ILE A 367 15.06 -7.55 3.99
CA ILE A 367 15.27 -8.98 3.76
C ILE A 367 14.73 -9.74 4.96
N ASN A 368 13.65 -10.50 4.75
CA ASN A 368 13.03 -11.31 5.79
C ASN A 368 13.06 -12.78 5.39
N GLN A 369 13.33 -13.67 6.35
CA GLN A 369 13.13 -15.11 6.17
C GLN A 369 11.63 -15.43 6.31
N TYR A 370 11.12 -16.36 5.49
CA TYR A 370 9.79 -16.90 5.70
C TYR A 370 9.68 -17.63 7.06
N TYR A 371 8.62 -17.30 7.80
CA TYR A 371 8.21 -18.03 8.99
C TYR A 371 6.74 -18.43 8.86
N PRO A 372 6.39 -19.71 9.08
CA PRO A 372 5.01 -20.16 9.01
C PRO A 372 4.19 -19.50 10.12
N ARG A 373 3.08 -18.87 9.76
CA ARG A 373 2.16 -18.23 10.72
C ARG A 373 0.89 -19.06 10.83
N GLN A 374 0.55 -19.54 12.02
CA GLN A 374 -0.66 -20.35 12.24
C GLN A 374 -1.91 -19.67 11.67
N GLY A 375 -2.76 -20.43 10.99
CA GLY A 375 -3.98 -19.92 10.35
C GLY A 375 -3.79 -19.35 8.94
N THR A 376 -2.54 -19.24 8.44
CA THR A 376 -2.28 -18.84 7.05
C THR A 376 -2.19 -20.06 6.12
N PRO A 377 -2.63 -19.96 4.85
CA PRO A 377 -2.55 -21.07 3.89
C PRO A 377 -1.13 -21.65 3.73
N ALA A 378 -0.11 -20.78 3.66
CA ALA A 378 1.29 -21.17 3.46
C ALA A 378 1.89 -21.89 4.68
N ALA A 379 1.30 -21.77 5.87
CA ALA A 379 1.78 -22.48 7.06
C ALA A 379 1.60 -24.01 6.98
N ARG A 380 0.77 -24.49 6.04
CA ARG A 380 0.58 -25.93 5.77
C ARG A 380 1.60 -26.50 4.80
N LEU A 381 2.39 -25.66 4.13
CA LEU A 381 3.39 -26.09 3.18
C LEU A 381 4.64 -26.59 3.90
N LYS A 382 5.34 -27.55 3.29
CA LYS A 382 6.61 -28.05 3.82
C LYS A 382 7.66 -26.95 3.77
N LYS A 383 8.22 -26.58 4.93
CA LYS A 383 9.25 -25.55 5.00
C LYS A 383 10.51 -25.97 4.24
N ILE A 384 11.19 -24.98 3.68
CA ILE A 384 12.60 -25.12 3.30
C ILE A 384 13.44 -25.32 4.57
N ASP A 385 14.49 -26.13 4.46
CA ASP A 385 15.40 -26.38 5.57
C ASP A 385 15.98 -25.08 6.13
N SER A 386 16.17 -25.00 7.44
CA SER A 386 16.62 -23.77 8.09
C SER A 386 18.05 -23.38 7.73
N VAL A 387 18.91 -24.33 7.38
CA VAL A 387 20.27 -24.05 6.90
C VAL A 387 20.19 -23.37 5.54
N GLU A 388 19.37 -23.90 4.63
CA GLU A 388 19.16 -23.31 3.30
C GLU A 388 18.47 -21.95 3.38
N ALA A 389 17.45 -21.81 4.24
CA ALA A 389 16.77 -20.54 4.45
C ALA A 389 17.72 -19.45 4.95
N LYS A 390 18.62 -19.80 5.88
CA LYS A 390 19.66 -18.91 6.38
C LYS A 390 20.70 -18.60 5.30
N ARG A 391 21.09 -19.58 4.47
CA ARG A 391 22.02 -19.37 3.35
C ARG A 391 21.47 -18.32 2.37
N ARG A 392 20.22 -18.46 1.93
CA ARG A 392 19.55 -17.52 1.00
C ARG A 392 19.45 -16.11 1.59
N THR A 393 18.97 -16.01 2.83
CA THR A 393 18.85 -14.72 3.54
C THR A 393 20.21 -14.03 3.69
N ASN A 394 21.26 -14.77 4.04
CA ASN A 394 22.62 -14.25 4.15
C ASN A 394 23.20 -13.84 2.79
N ALA A 395 22.94 -14.60 1.73
CA ALA A 395 23.43 -14.28 0.38
C ALA A 395 22.83 -12.96 -0.13
N MET A 396 21.52 -12.76 0.00
CA MET A 396 20.88 -11.49 -0.36
C MET A 396 21.36 -10.34 0.53
N SER A 397 21.59 -10.61 1.82
CA SER A 397 22.16 -9.62 2.74
C SER A 397 23.58 -9.22 2.33
N ALA A 398 24.42 -10.18 1.95
CA ALA A 398 25.77 -9.92 1.46
C ALA A 398 25.74 -9.06 0.20
N LEU A 399 24.91 -9.42 -0.78
CA LEU A 399 24.72 -8.62 -2.00
C LEU A 399 24.29 -7.18 -1.69
N PHE A 400 23.33 -6.98 -0.77
CA PHE A 400 22.94 -5.64 -0.35
C PHE A 400 24.08 -4.87 0.31
N HIS A 401 25.06 -5.53 0.94
CA HIS A 401 26.27 -4.90 1.52
C HIS A 401 27.38 -4.62 0.52
N GLU A 402 27.34 -5.22 -0.67
CA GLU A 402 28.30 -4.94 -1.75
C GLU A 402 28.06 -3.60 -2.44
N TYR A 403 26.87 -3.02 -2.30
CA TYR A 403 26.55 -1.71 -2.86
C TYR A 403 26.04 -0.72 -1.82
N SER A 404 26.19 0.55 -2.16
CA SER A 404 25.69 1.70 -1.40
C SER A 404 25.04 2.68 -2.37
N ARG A 405 23.98 3.34 -1.91
CA ARG A 405 23.42 4.52 -2.58
C ARG A 405 24.38 5.70 -2.48
N TYR A 406 25.05 5.84 -1.34
CA TYR A 406 25.95 6.93 -1.07
C TYR A 406 27.35 6.51 -1.50
N GLY A 407 27.78 6.99 -2.67
CA GLY A 407 29.14 6.82 -3.14
C GLY A 407 30.05 7.99 -2.72
N PRO A 408 31.37 7.89 -2.97
CA PRO A 408 32.34 8.93 -2.64
C PRO A 408 32.03 10.29 -3.29
N GLU A 409 31.33 10.28 -4.43
CA GLU A 409 30.91 11.48 -5.16
C GLU A 409 29.94 12.38 -4.37
N ARG A 410 29.27 11.84 -3.34
CA ARG A 410 28.35 12.59 -2.48
C ARG A 410 29.07 13.55 -1.54
N VAL A 411 30.35 13.30 -1.24
CA VAL A 411 31.13 14.14 -0.32
C VAL A 411 31.36 15.52 -0.94
N GLY A 412 31.06 16.57 -0.18
CA GLY A 412 31.12 17.96 -0.61
C GLY A 412 29.82 18.50 -1.22
N GLU A 413 28.83 17.65 -1.49
CA GLU A 413 27.51 18.12 -1.92
C GLU A 413 26.81 18.91 -0.80
N ILE A 414 26.05 19.93 -1.18
CA ILE A 414 25.26 20.75 -0.27
C ILE A 414 23.78 20.38 -0.42
N HIS A 415 23.13 20.13 0.71
CA HIS A 415 21.73 19.75 0.78
C HIS A 415 20.99 20.62 1.79
N ASP A 416 19.72 20.89 1.50
CA ASP A 416 18.78 21.42 2.48
C ASP A 416 18.06 20.22 3.12
N VAL A 417 18.09 20.13 4.45
CA VAL A 417 17.56 19.00 5.23
C VAL A 417 16.61 19.45 6.32
N LEU A 418 15.49 18.72 6.46
CA LEU A 418 14.54 18.92 7.56
C LEU A 418 14.92 18.01 8.73
N CYS A 419 15.23 18.59 9.89
CA CYS A 419 15.66 17.84 11.08
C CYS A 419 14.48 17.60 12.03
N CYS A 420 13.93 16.39 12.06
CA CYS A 420 12.77 16.07 12.92
C CYS A 420 13.07 15.13 14.09
N GLU A 421 14.27 14.55 14.15
CA GLU A 421 14.61 13.55 15.17
C GLU A 421 15.99 13.81 15.78
N VAL A 422 16.16 13.42 17.05
CA VAL A 422 17.46 13.41 17.73
C VAL A 422 18.06 12.01 17.55
N ALA A 423 19.30 11.93 17.09
CA ALA A 423 20.00 10.67 16.94
C ALA A 423 20.28 10.00 18.30
N SER A 424 20.52 8.69 18.30
CA SER A 424 20.75 7.91 19.52
C SER A 424 21.97 8.37 20.32
N ASP A 425 22.96 8.98 19.67
CA ASP A 425 24.16 9.53 20.30
C ASP A 425 23.92 10.86 21.02
N ARG A 426 22.74 11.48 20.82
CA ARG A 426 22.32 12.79 21.37
C ARG A 426 23.20 13.97 20.97
N VAL A 427 24.16 13.78 20.07
CA VAL A 427 25.04 14.85 19.56
C VAL A 427 24.72 15.22 18.13
N HIS A 428 23.94 14.40 17.41
CA HIS A 428 23.41 14.70 16.09
C HIS A 428 21.87 14.76 16.09
N ALA A 429 21.33 15.55 15.17
CA ALA A 429 19.97 15.39 14.67
C ALA A 429 19.98 14.48 13.43
N VAL A 430 18.86 13.81 13.19
CA VAL A 430 18.59 13.09 11.94
C VAL A 430 17.77 14.01 11.05
N GLY A 431 18.34 14.35 9.90
CA GLY A 431 17.70 15.15 8.88
C GLY A 431 17.47 14.39 7.58
N HIS A 432 16.44 14.80 6.84
CA HIS A 432 16.09 14.25 5.53
C HIS A 432 16.04 15.35 4.49
N ASN A 433 16.65 15.10 3.32
CA ASN A 433 16.48 15.95 2.15
C ASN A 433 15.23 15.54 1.33
N LYS A 434 14.98 16.21 0.20
CA LYS A 434 13.88 15.88 -0.72
C LYS A 434 13.82 14.40 -1.12
N SER A 435 14.98 13.74 -1.27
CA SER A 435 15.11 12.32 -1.62
C SER A 435 15.04 11.38 -0.42
N TYR A 436 14.65 11.89 0.75
CA TYR A 436 14.54 11.13 2.00
C TYR A 436 15.84 10.42 2.41
N GLU A 437 16.98 10.99 2.03
CA GLU A 437 18.29 10.45 2.39
C GLU A 437 18.64 10.83 3.83
N HIS A 438 19.22 9.88 4.57
CA HIS A 438 19.52 10.06 5.98
C HIS A 438 20.82 10.86 6.18
N MET A 439 20.70 12.00 6.84
CA MET A 439 21.84 12.87 7.15
C MET A 439 21.96 13.10 8.65
N LEU A 440 23.15 12.83 9.19
CA LEU A 440 23.49 13.19 10.57
C LEU A 440 24.01 14.63 10.57
N VAL A 441 23.25 15.50 11.24
CA VAL A 441 23.52 16.93 11.35
C VAL A 441 23.98 17.24 12.77
N PRO A 442 25.10 17.94 12.99
CA PRO A 442 25.54 18.31 14.33
C PRO A 442 24.46 19.09 15.08
N MET A 443 24.20 18.73 16.34
CA MET A 443 23.12 19.36 17.11
C MET A 443 23.42 20.84 17.39
N ARG A 444 22.40 21.71 17.27
CA ARG A 444 22.42 23.13 17.64
C ARG A 444 21.06 23.53 18.21
N ASP A 445 21.03 24.61 19.00
CA ASP A 445 19.78 25.15 19.54
C ASP A 445 18.82 25.56 18.41
N GLY A 446 17.56 25.14 18.53
CA GLY A 446 16.51 25.42 17.54
C GLY A 446 16.57 24.59 16.25
N LEU A 447 17.49 23.61 16.14
CA LEU A 447 17.63 22.78 14.93
C LEU A 447 16.43 21.85 14.70
N ILE A 448 15.91 21.25 15.77
CA ILE A 448 14.80 20.29 15.69
C ILE A 448 13.51 21.01 15.26
N GLY A 449 12.90 20.52 14.19
CA GLY A 449 11.74 21.10 13.52
C GLY A 449 12.08 22.19 12.49
N SER A 450 13.35 22.37 12.17
CA SER A 450 13.81 23.39 11.21
C SER A 450 14.55 22.79 10.02
N TRP A 451 14.62 23.57 8.93
CA TRP A 451 15.47 23.27 7.79
C TRP A 451 16.89 23.79 8.03
N ALA A 452 17.88 22.97 7.72
CA ALA A 452 19.29 23.32 7.78
C ALA A 452 19.95 23.10 6.42
N ARG A 453 20.83 24.03 6.03
CA ARG A 453 21.73 23.84 4.89
C ARG A 453 23.02 23.21 5.35
N VAL A 454 23.34 22.05 4.80
CA VAL A 454 24.46 21.22 5.25
C VAL A 454 25.31 20.72 4.09
N ARG A 455 26.60 20.52 4.33
CA ARG A 455 27.53 19.89 3.39
C ARG A 455 27.87 18.49 3.86
N VAL A 456 27.87 17.52 2.95
CA VAL A 456 28.27 16.14 3.25
C VAL A 456 29.78 16.06 3.47
N THR A 457 30.21 15.52 4.61
CA THR A 457 31.63 15.31 4.97
C THR A 457 32.05 13.84 4.86
N GLU A 458 31.12 12.92 5.09
CA GLU A 458 31.36 11.48 5.03
C GLU A 458 30.11 10.76 4.48
N ALA A 459 30.32 9.82 3.57
CA ALA A 459 29.28 8.94 3.04
C ALA A 459 29.45 7.52 3.61
N GLY A 460 28.55 7.12 4.50
CA GLY A 460 28.43 5.74 4.97
C GLY A 460 27.44 4.95 4.13
N LYS A 461 27.20 3.66 4.45
CA LYS A 461 26.20 2.85 3.73
C LYS A 461 24.75 3.30 3.97
N PHE A 462 24.43 3.68 5.20
CA PHE A 462 23.05 3.93 5.64
C PHE A 462 22.74 5.39 5.94
N HIS A 463 23.77 6.22 6.11
CA HIS A 463 23.65 7.63 6.40
C HIS A 463 24.88 8.38 5.91
N MET A 464 24.72 9.69 5.75
CA MET A 464 25.81 10.63 5.50
C MET A 464 26.04 11.50 6.74
N LYS A 465 27.29 11.83 7.05
CA LYS A 465 27.60 12.85 8.06
C LYS A 465 27.77 14.19 7.38
N THR A 466 27.40 15.25 8.10
CA THR A 466 27.35 16.59 7.53
C THR A 466 27.93 17.64 8.47
N GLU A 467 28.25 18.79 7.90
CA GLU A 467 28.58 20.03 8.61
C GLU A 467 27.68 21.16 8.13
N PHE A 468 27.46 22.18 8.96
CA PHE A 468 26.70 23.35 8.53
C PHE A 468 27.50 24.16 7.51
N VAL A 469 26.79 24.73 6.54
CA VAL A 469 27.37 25.70 5.62
C VAL A 469 27.09 27.11 6.16
N ASP A 470 28.15 27.89 6.41
CA ASP A 470 28.00 29.30 6.75
C ASP A 470 27.51 30.08 5.52
N SER A 471 26.63 31.07 5.74
CA SER A 471 25.89 31.81 4.71
C SER A 471 26.75 32.66 3.74
N ALA A 472 28.08 32.53 3.76
CA ALA A 472 29.04 33.35 3.02
C ALA A 472 29.73 32.65 1.85
N GLU A 473 29.52 31.36 1.60
CA GLU A 473 30.14 30.71 0.44
C GLU A 473 29.36 30.96 -0.86
N PRO A 474 29.98 31.56 -1.89
CA PRO A 474 29.38 31.65 -3.22
C PRO A 474 29.32 30.24 -3.84
N GLN A 475 28.20 29.93 -4.47
CA GLN A 475 28.03 28.72 -5.27
C GLN A 475 29.15 28.60 -6.32
N SER A 476 30.04 27.61 -6.19
CA SER A 476 30.67 27.05 -7.38
C SER A 476 29.63 26.17 -8.07
N ALA A 477 28.81 26.80 -8.92
CA ALA A 477 27.87 26.10 -9.75
C ALA A 477 28.64 25.19 -10.72
N LYS A 478 28.89 23.93 -10.33
CA LYS A 478 28.87 22.84 -11.29
C LYS A 478 27.41 22.52 -11.58
N SER A 479 26.72 23.47 -12.21
CA SER A 479 25.49 23.16 -12.91
C SER A 479 25.86 22.19 -14.01
N SER A 480 25.46 20.93 -13.88
CA SER A 480 25.24 20.05 -15.02
C SER A 480 24.03 20.55 -15.79
N ASN A 481 24.12 21.77 -16.33
CA ASN A 481 23.28 22.25 -17.42
C ASN A 481 23.74 21.51 -18.67
N ARG A 482 23.32 20.24 -18.81
CA ARG A 482 23.07 19.70 -20.15
C ARG A 482 21.72 20.26 -20.57
N SER A 483 21.76 21.44 -21.18
CA SER A 483 20.68 21.89 -22.04
C SER A 483 20.49 20.83 -23.12
N TYR A 484 19.38 20.09 -23.05
CA TYR A 484 18.86 19.41 -24.23
C TYR A 484 18.24 20.48 -25.11
N THR A 485 19.09 21.18 -25.85
CA THR A 485 18.67 22.00 -26.98
C THR A 485 18.04 21.10 -28.02
N SER A 486 16.86 21.49 -28.48
CA SER A 486 16.12 20.88 -29.58
C SER A 486 17.02 20.62 -30.79
N ALA A 487 17.19 19.34 -31.15
CA ALA A 487 17.61 18.96 -32.48
C ALA A 487 16.35 18.82 -33.34
N PHE A 488 15.92 19.95 -33.91
CA PHE A 488 14.95 19.97 -35.00
C PHE A 488 15.54 19.22 -36.19
N VAL A 489 14.77 18.26 -36.70
CA VAL A 489 15.03 17.46 -37.88
C VAL A 489 15.11 18.35 -39.12
N ALA A 490 16.24 18.30 -39.82
CA ALA A 490 16.35 18.74 -41.20
C ALA A 490 16.94 17.59 -42.02
N PHE A 491 16.10 16.85 -42.75
CA PHE A 491 16.54 16.11 -43.92
C PHE A 491 15.49 16.15 -45.02
N LEU A 492 15.98 16.51 -46.20
CA LEU A 492 15.28 16.72 -47.46
C LEU A 492 14.68 15.44 -48.04
N VAL A 493 13.60 15.67 -48.78
CA VAL A 493 12.93 14.80 -49.76
C VAL A 493 13.92 14.23 -50.79
N PHE A 494 13.90 12.92 -51.04
CA PHE A 494 13.64 12.27 -52.34
C PHE A 494 13.77 10.73 -52.25
N GLY A 495 12.84 10.01 -52.88
CA GLY A 495 13.07 8.63 -53.35
C GLY A 495 12.10 7.56 -52.84
N ARG A 496 11.03 7.32 -53.62
CA ARG A 496 10.21 6.10 -53.57
C ARG A 496 11.09 4.86 -53.74
N MET A 497 10.95 3.87 -52.85
CA MET A 497 11.03 2.46 -53.25
C MET A 497 10.26 1.60 -52.24
N VAL A 498 9.32 0.83 -52.78
CA VAL A 498 8.49 -0.15 -52.06
C VAL A 498 9.38 -1.30 -51.60
N SER A 499 9.38 -1.60 -50.30
CA SER A 499 9.88 -2.86 -49.75
C SER A 499 9.15 -3.19 -48.46
N VAL A 500 8.54 -4.37 -48.44
CA VAL A 500 7.84 -4.97 -47.30
C VAL A 500 8.89 -5.50 -46.32
N ALA A 501 8.87 -5.04 -45.07
CA ALA A 501 9.76 -5.52 -44.00
C ALA A 501 8.93 -5.89 -42.75
N PRO A 502 9.37 -6.90 -41.98
CA PRO A 502 8.50 -7.69 -41.11
C PRO A 502 8.19 -7.05 -39.75
N TRP A 503 7.08 -7.53 -39.19
CA TRP A 503 6.44 -7.16 -37.92
C TRP A 503 7.42 -7.18 -36.73
N LYS A 504 7.51 -6.06 -35.99
CA LYS A 504 8.13 -5.95 -34.67
C LYS A 504 7.03 -5.87 -33.61
N ALA A 505 7.03 -6.80 -32.67
CA ALA A 505 6.17 -6.78 -31.49
C ALA A 505 6.42 -5.48 -30.70
N HIS A 506 5.35 -4.73 -30.45
CA HIS A 506 5.36 -3.50 -29.66
C HIS A 506 5.14 -3.84 -28.19
N THR A 507 6.18 -3.70 -27.36
CA THR A 507 6.13 -3.85 -25.90
C THR A 507 6.51 -2.53 -25.24
N GLY A 508 5.62 -1.55 -25.28
CA GLY A 508 5.78 -0.27 -24.60
C GLY A 508 4.41 0.32 -24.29
N VAL A 509 4.14 0.62 -23.01
CA VAL A 509 2.90 1.29 -22.60
C VAL A 509 2.94 2.73 -23.08
N VAL A 510 2.10 3.07 -24.05
CA VAL A 510 2.00 4.41 -24.61
C VAL A 510 1.10 5.30 -23.73
N PRO A 511 1.46 6.57 -23.46
CA PRO A 511 0.66 7.46 -22.63
C PRO A 511 -0.76 7.62 -23.15
N ARG A 512 -1.75 7.43 -22.27
CA ARG A 512 -3.18 7.55 -22.60
C ARG A 512 -3.56 9.02 -22.76
N GLN A 513 -4.08 9.40 -23.92
CA GLN A 513 -4.41 10.80 -24.21
C GLN A 513 -5.68 11.28 -23.49
N ARG A 514 -5.69 12.57 -23.12
CA ARG A 514 -6.86 13.31 -22.64
C ARG A 514 -7.09 14.54 -23.51
N ASP A 515 -8.35 14.95 -23.67
CA ASP A 515 -8.69 16.20 -24.35
C ASP A 515 -8.60 17.42 -23.41
N ALA A 516 -8.87 18.61 -23.96
CA ALA A 516 -8.77 19.88 -23.24
C ALA A 516 -9.75 19.98 -22.05
N ASP A 517 -10.83 19.20 -22.06
CA ASP A 517 -11.83 19.13 -20.99
C ASP A 517 -11.45 18.06 -19.94
N GLY A 518 -10.31 17.39 -20.12
CA GLY A 518 -9.81 16.35 -19.22
C GLY A 518 -10.42 14.96 -19.47
N TYR A 519 -11.24 14.77 -20.50
CA TYR A 519 -11.80 13.44 -20.81
C TYR A 519 -10.76 12.57 -21.48
N ARG A 520 -10.69 11.30 -21.07
CA ARG A 520 -9.82 10.31 -21.73
C ARG A 520 -10.32 10.05 -23.15
N ILE A 521 -9.43 10.22 -24.12
CA ILE A 521 -9.71 10.01 -25.53
C ILE A 521 -9.69 8.51 -25.81
N ARG A 522 -10.81 8.01 -26.35
CA ARG A 522 -11.01 6.59 -26.65
C ARG A 522 -11.53 6.40 -28.07
N ALA A 523 -11.35 5.19 -28.59
CA ALA A 523 -11.97 4.75 -29.82
C ALA A 523 -12.57 3.35 -29.68
N ALA A 524 -13.66 3.09 -30.39
CA ALA A 524 -14.34 1.79 -30.38
C ALA A 524 -14.85 1.42 -31.77
N GLY A 525 -14.90 0.12 -32.04
CA GLY A 525 -15.31 -0.44 -33.33
C GLY A 525 -16.56 -1.31 -33.20
N VAL A 526 -17.64 -0.93 -33.90
CA VAL A 526 -18.86 -1.74 -33.99
C VAL A 526 -18.80 -2.56 -35.27
N CYS A 527 -18.57 -3.87 -35.14
CA CYS A 527 -18.57 -4.80 -36.28
C CYS A 527 -19.96 -5.42 -36.47
N ILE A 528 -20.53 -5.27 -37.65
CA ILE A 528 -21.79 -5.92 -38.04
C ILE A 528 -21.54 -6.85 -39.22
N LYS A 529 -22.14 -8.04 -39.18
CA LYS A 529 -22.20 -8.99 -40.31
C LYS A 529 -23.64 -9.27 -40.69
N GLY A 530 -23.87 -9.51 -41.97
CA GLY A 530 -25.22 -9.78 -42.50
C GLY A 530 -26.00 -8.51 -42.84
N ILE A 531 -27.20 -8.69 -43.39
CA ILE A 531 -28.11 -7.61 -43.78
C ILE A 531 -29.52 -8.00 -43.32
N GLY A 532 -30.29 -7.05 -42.80
CA GLY A 532 -31.67 -7.29 -42.38
C GLY A 532 -31.77 -8.00 -41.03
N PRO A 533 -32.82 -8.80 -40.79
CA PRO A 533 -33.13 -9.36 -39.46
C PRO A 533 -32.09 -10.39 -38.96
N ASP A 534 -31.28 -10.96 -39.86
CA ASP A 534 -30.22 -11.91 -39.53
C ASP A 534 -28.87 -11.24 -39.25
N ALA A 535 -28.82 -9.90 -39.20
CA ALA A 535 -27.60 -9.17 -38.90
C ALA A 535 -27.12 -9.47 -37.47
N VAL A 536 -25.82 -9.68 -37.31
CA VAL A 536 -25.18 -9.96 -36.02
C VAL A 536 -24.12 -8.91 -35.70
N VAL A 537 -23.99 -8.57 -34.42
CA VAL A 537 -22.99 -7.64 -33.87
C VAL A 537 -21.95 -8.38 -33.03
N LEU A 538 -20.70 -7.95 -33.15
CA LEU A 538 -19.58 -8.46 -32.36
C LEU A 538 -19.55 -7.81 -30.98
N LEU A 539 -19.53 -8.63 -29.93
CA LEU A 539 -19.36 -8.18 -28.55
C LEU A 539 -18.21 -8.94 -27.88
N VAL A 540 -17.57 -8.30 -26.90
CA VAL A 540 -16.53 -8.91 -26.05
C VAL A 540 -16.91 -8.83 -24.57
N SER A 541 -16.44 -9.78 -23.76
CA SER A 541 -16.73 -9.82 -22.32
C SER A 541 -16.07 -8.65 -21.58
N ALA A 542 -16.74 -8.02 -20.62
CA ALA A 542 -16.20 -6.89 -19.87
C ALA A 542 -15.17 -7.32 -18.80
N GLY A 543 -13.88 -7.27 -19.10
CA GLY A 543 -12.80 -7.57 -18.15
C GLY A 543 -12.94 -8.94 -17.46
N LYS A 544 -12.67 -9.02 -16.14
CA LYS A 544 -12.77 -10.25 -15.32
C LYS A 544 -14.21 -10.72 -15.03
N ASN A 545 -15.25 -10.00 -15.49
CA ASN A 545 -16.65 -10.36 -15.26
C ASN A 545 -17.29 -10.91 -16.54
N HIS A 546 -17.41 -12.23 -16.63
CA HIS A 546 -17.87 -12.94 -17.83
C HIS A 546 -19.38 -12.85 -18.11
N GLU A 547 -20.15 -12.13 -17.27
CA GLU A 547 -21.61 -12.02 -17.40
C GLU A 547 -22.08 -10.73 -18.12
N LYS A 548 -21.17 -9.80 -18.45
CA LYS A 548 -21.52 -8.53 -19.11
C LYS A 548 -20.72 -8.33 -20.39
N TRP A 549 -21.39 -7.86 -21.44
CA TRP A 549 -20.80 -7.65 -22.76
C TRP A 549 -20.61 -6.16 -23.08
N VAL A 550 -19.57 -5.84 -23.84
CA VAL A 550 -19.23 -4.49 -24.29
C VAL A 550 -18.80 -4.50 -25.76
N ILE A 551 -18.87 -3.32 -26.39
CA ILE A 551 -18.32 -3.09 -27.72
C ILE A 551 -16.79 -2.96 -27.58
N PRO A 552 -15.99 -3.63 -28.43
CA PRO A 552 -14.54 -3.54 -28.40
C PRO A 552 -14.03 -2.10 -28.52
N GLY A 553 -13.11 -1.69 -27.65
CA GLY A 553 -12.52 -0.36 -27.72
C GLY A 553 -11.75 0.08 -26.49
N GLY A 554 -10.76 0.94 -26.70
CA GLY A 554 -9.81 1.36 -25.66
C GLY A 554 -9.31 2.78 -25.86
N GLY A 555 -8.12 3.07 -25.32
CA GLY A 555 -7.53 4.41 -25.35
C GLY A 555 -6.85 4.68 -26.68
N VAL A 556 -6.88 5.94 -27.13
CA VAL A 556 -6.08 6.36 -28.29
C VAL A 556 -4.65 6.64 -27.83
N GLU A 557 -3.69 5.97 -28.45
CA GLU A 557 -2.25 6.13 -28.20
C GLU A 557 -1.65 7.37 -28.89
N THR A 558 -0.45 7.82 -28.50
CA THR A 558 0.17 9.05 -29.03
C THR A 558 0.52 9.00 -30.51
N ASN A 559 0.68 7.81 -31.08
CA ASN A 559 1.15 7.61 -32.45
C ASN A 559 0.06 7.12 -33.42
N GLU A 560 -1.21 7.16 -33.01
CA GLU A 560 -2.33 6.69 -33.81
C GLU A 560 -3.49 7.69 -33.81
N ASN A 561 -4.31 7.64 -34.86
CA ASN A 561 -5.59 8.35 -34.90
C ASN A 561 -6.72 7.47 -34.33
N HIS A 562 -7.90 8.04 -34.13
CA HIS A 562 -9.05 7.32 -33.57
C HIS A 562 -9.47 6.08 -34.38
N GLU A 563 -9.32 6.12 -35.71
CA GLU A 563 -9.67 5.00 -36.57
C GLU A 563 -8.68 3.84 -36.38
N GLN A 564 -7.38 4.16 -36.38
CA GLN A 564 -6.30 3.22 -36.12
C GLN A 564 -6.43 2.58 -34.74
N ALA A 565 -6.77 3.39 -33.73
CA ALA A 565 -7.07 2.90 -32.38
C ALA A 565 -8.25 1.91 -32.38
N ALA A 566 -9.35 2.23 -33.07
CA ALA A 566 -10.50 1.31 -33.15
C ALA A 566 -10.15 -0.01 -33.85
N ILE A 567 -9.29 0.03 -34.88
CA ILE A 567 -8.80 -1.17 -35.58
C ILE A 567 -7.90 -2.01 -34.66
N ARG A 568 -6.94 -1.39 -33.97
CA ARG A 568 -6.03 -2.05 -33.03
C ARG A 568 -6.80 -2.75 -31.91
N GLU A 569 -7.74 -2.04 -31.28
CA GLU A 569 -8.55 -2.58 -30.18
C GLU A 569 -9.46 -3.74 -30.62
N LEU A 570 -9.95 -3.73 -31.87
CA LEU A 570 -10.69 -4.86 -32.42
C LEU A 570 -9.81 -6.11 -32.61
N GLU A 571 -8.57 -5.93 -33.04
CA GLU A 571 -7.62 -7.04 -33.17
C GLU A 571 -7.17 -7.55 -31.80
N GLU A 572 -6.90 -6.66 -30.85
CA GLU A 572 -6.42 -6.98 -29.50
C GLU A 572 -7.50 -7.59 -28.60
N GLU A 573 -8.69 -6.98 -28.52
CA GLU A 573 -9.76 -7.43 -27.62
C GLU A 573 -10.61 -8.56 -28.22
N ALA A 574 -10.84 -8.52 -29.53
CA ALA A 574 -11.78 -9.44 -30.20
C ALA A 574 -11.14 -10.38 -31.23
N GLY A 575 -9.87 -10.19 -31.57
CA GLY A 575 -9.22 -10.99 -32.62
C GLY A 575 -9.86 -10.80 -33.98
N VAL A 576 -10.36 -9.60 -34.28
CA VAL A 576 -11.05 -9.28 -35.54
C VAL A 576 -10.30 -8.20 -36.29
N ARG A 577 -9.84 -8.52 -37.50
CA ARG A 577 -9.30 -7.52 -38.42
C ARG A 577 -10.44 -6.93 -39.22
N ALA A 578 -10.60 -5.61 -39.16
CA ALA A 578 -11.67 -4.89 -39.82
C ALA A 578 -11.17 -3.63 -40.54
N ASP A 579 -11.98 -3.10 -41.45
CA ASP A 579 -11.82 -1.78 -42.06
C ASP A 579 -12.91 -0.85 -41.54
N ALA A 580 -12.58 0.41 -41.24
CA ALA A 580 -13.59 1.40 -40.91
C ALA A 580 -14.40 1.78 -42.14
N ILE A 581 -15.72 1.73 -42.03
CA ILE A 581 -16.65 2.18 -43.06
C ILE A 581 -16.95 3.66 -42.85
N GLU A 582 -17.38 4.03 -41.64
CA GLU A 582 -17.73 5.41 -41.31
C GLU A 582 -17.61 5.69 -39.81
N LYS A 583 -17.49 6.98 -39.47
CA LYS A 583 -17.57 7.47 -38.10
C LYS A 583 -19.04 7.61 -37.68
N VAL A 584 -19.44 6.86 -36.65
CA VAL A 584 -20.80 6.87 -36.09
C VAL A 584 -21.01 8.12 -35.22
N GLY A 585 -20.01 8.51 -34.43
CA GLY A 585 -20.14 9.66 -33.56
C GLY A 585 -19.09 9.69 -32.46
N VAL A 586 -19.28 10.62 -31.52
CA VAL A 586 -18.49 10.74 -30.29
C VAL A 586 -19.44 10.62 -29.12
N PHE A 587 -19.18 9.68 -28.24
CA PHE A 587 -20.01 9.37 -27.07
C PHE A 587 -19.24 9.76 -25.81
N GLN A 588 -19.90 10.55 -24.97
CA GLN A 588 -19.34 11.04 -23.71
C GLN A 588 -19.94 10.25 -22.54
N ASP A 589 -19.08 9.78 -21.65
CA ASP A 589 -19.43 9.12 -20.39
C ASP A 589 -18.86 9.99 -19.26
N ASP A 590 -19.73 10.82 -18.66
CA ASP A 590 -19.35 11.78 -17.62
C ASP A 590 -18.92 11.10 -16.33
N ASP A 591 -19.60 10.00 -15.95
CA ASP A 591 -19.27 9.22 -14.76
C ASP A 591 -17.84 8.65 -14.84
N LYS A 592 -17.41 8.23 -16.03
CA LYS A 592 -16.04 7.70 -16.24
C LYS A 592 -15.05 8.70 -16.82
N HIS A 593 -15.47 9.93 -17.11
CA HIS A 593 -14.66 10.93 -17.81
C HIS A 593 -14.03 10.39 -19.10
N HIS A 594 -14.82 9.68 -19.90
CA HIS A 594 -14.38 9.11 -21.19
C HIS A 594 -15.09 9.79 -22.36
N ARG A 595 -14.34 10.04 -23.44
CA ARG A 595 -14.88 10.51 -24.72
C ARG A 595 -14.47 9.54 -25.81
N THR A 596 -15.43 8.74 -26.29
CA THR A 596 -15.20 7.60 -27.18
C THR A 596 -15.68 7.92 -28.59
N THR A 597 -14.76 7.95 -29.55
CA THR A 597 -15.11 8.02 -30.97
C THR A 597 -15.43 6.63 -31.49
N VAL A 598 -16.62 6.45 -32.07
CA VAL A 598 -17.11 5.13 -32.52
C VAL A 598 -17.13 5.06 -34.04
N PHE A 599 -16.66 3.93 -34.57
CA PHE A 599 -16.68 3.63 -36.00
C PHE A 599 -17.52 2.39 -36.29
N LEU A 600 -18.21 2.41 -37.43
CA LEU A 600 -18.84 1.24 -38.01
C LEU A 600 -17.79 0.49 -38.83
N MET A 601 -17.63 -0.80 -38.58
CA MET A 601 -16.49 -1.58 -39.05
C MET A 601 -16.93 -2.76 -39.91
N ARG A 602 -16.24 -2.98 -41.03
CA ARG A 602 -16.41 -4.16 -41.90
C ARG A 602 -15.38 -5.21 -41.53
N VAL A 603 -15.83 -6.39 -41.11
CA VAL A 603 -14.91 -7.51 -40.82
C VAL A 603 -14.24 -8.03 -42.09
N ARG A 604 -12.91 -8.16 -42.04
CA ARG A 604 -12.09 -8.84 -43.05
C ARG A 604 -11.76 -10.26 -42.66
N GLU A 605 -11.32 -10.46 -41.43
CA GLU A 605 -10.77 -11.73 -40.95
C GLU A 605 -11.07 -11.90 -39.45
N GLU A 606 -11.35 -13.13 -39.04
CA GLU A 606 -11.45 -13.53 -37.64
C GLU A 606 -10.30 -14.47 -37.29
N LEU A 607 -9.53 -14.10 -36.29
CA LEU A 607 -8.41 -14.89 -35.80
C LEU A 607 -8.92 -15.97 -34.84
N GLU A 608 -8.36 -17.19 -34.91
CA GLU A 608 -8.65 -18.27 -33.94
C GLU A 608 -8.00 -18.00 -32.58
N HIS A 609 -6.81 -17.39 -32.58
CA HIS A 609 -6.05 -16.98 -31.39
C HIS A 609 -5.71 -15.49 -31.48
N TRP A 610 -5.88 -14.77 -30.38
CA TRP A 610 -5.61 -13.34 -30.29
C TRP A 610 -5.21 -12.94 -28.87
N MET A 611 -4.59 -11.77 -28.73
CA MET A 611 -3.89 -11.33 -27.52
C MET A 611 -4.75 -11.43 -26.24
N GLU A 612 -5.89 -10.74 -26.18
CA GLU A 612 -6.73 -10.83 -24.97
C GLU A 612 -7.49 -12.16 -24.85
N GLY A 613 -7.68 -12.87 -25.97
CA GLY A 613 -8.27 -14.21 -25.97
C GLY A 613 -7.43 -15.21 -25.17
N GLU A 614 -6.10 -15.11 -25.27
CA GLU A 614 -5.15 -15.88 -24.46
C GLU A 614 -5.18 -15.48 -22.98
N CYS A 615 -5.62 -14.27 -22.67
CA CYS A 615 -5.86 -13.78 -21.30
C CYS A 615 -7.29 -14.06 -20.77
N GLY A 616 -8.10 -14.83 -21.51
CA GLY A 616 -9.44 -15.26 -21.08
C GLY A 616 -10.59 -14.33 -21.49
N ARG A 617 -10.34 -13.32 -22.33
CA ARG A 617 -11.39 -12.49 -22.96
C ARG A 617 -12.19 -13.36 -23.95
N ARG A 618 -13.51 -13.26 -23.91
CA ARG A 618 -14.40 -13.98 -24.84
C ARG A 618 -15.01 -13.02 -25.85
N ARG A 619 -15.19 -13.49 -27.09
CA ARG A 619 -15.97 -12.82 -28.12
C ARG A 619 -17.23 -13.61 -28.46
N ILE A 620 -18.32 -12.92 -28.77
CA ILE A 620 -19.55 -13.52 -29.29
C ILE A 620 -20.11 -12.69 -30.45
N TRP A 621 -20.85 -13.37 -31.32
CA TRP A 621 -21.72 -12.76 -32.31
C TRP A 621 -23.16 -12.95 -31.85
N VAL A 622 -23.91 -11.86 -31.71
CA VAL A 622 -25.31 -11.89 -31.29
C VAL A 622 -26.17 -11.21 -32.35
N PRO A 623 -27.43 -11.64 -32.54
CA PRO A 623 -28.38 -10.89 -33.36
C PRO A 623 -28.40 -9.43 -32.92
N VAL A 624 -28.34 -8.51 -33.88
CA VAL A 624 -28.26 -7.07 -33.61
C VAL A 624 -29.45 -6.61 -32.75
N MET A 625 -30.63 -7.19 -32.96
CA MET A 625 -31.84 -6.91 -32.19
C MET A 625 -31.72 -7.29 -30.70
N ASP A 626 -30.97 -8.34 -30.39
CA ASP A 626 -30.78 -8.85 -29.03
C ASP A 626 -29.54 -8.22 -28.37
N GLY A 627 -28.62 -7.66 -29.17
CA GLY A 627 -27.34 -7.12 -28.71
C GLY A 627 -27.46 -6.01 -27.67
N VAL A 628 -28.51 -5.19 -27.74
CA VAL A 628 -28.75 -4.09 -26.78
C VAL A 628 -29.02 -4.63 -25.36
N GLU A 629 -29.69 -5.78 -25.24
CA GLU A 629 -30.00 -6.38 -23.94
C GLU A 629 -28.75 -6.96 -23.26
N HIS A 630 -27.84 -7.53 -24.06
CA HIS A 630 -26.58 -8.09 -23.60
C HIS A 630 -25.53 -7.05 -23.19
N LEU A 631 -25.64 -5.83 -23.72
CA LEU A 631 -24.69 -4.75 -23.48
C LEU A 631 -24.86 -4.12 -22.10
N LYS A 632 -23.71 -3.78 -21.48
CA LYS A 632 -23.65 -2.86 -20.35
C LYS A 632 -24.37 -1.55 -20.71
N SER A 633 -25.10 -0.97 -19.74
CA SER A 633 -25.92 0.24 -19.93
C SER A 633 -25.20 1.36 -20.71
N SER A 634 -23.95 1.65 -20.37
CA SER A 634 -23.15 2.71 -21.01
C SER A 634 -22.76 2.45 -22.48
N HIS A 635 -22.97 1.24 -23.01
CA HIS A 635 -22.71 0.90 -24.43
C HIS A 635 -24.00 0.75 -25.25
N ARG A 636 -25.18 0.79 -24.61
CA ARG A 636 -26.47 0.63 -25.31
C ARG A 636 -26.72 1.79 -26.26
N ASP A 637 -26.41 3.01 -25.85
CA ASP A 637 -26.58 4.21 -26.68
C ASP A 637 -25.67 4.18 -27.93
N ILE A 638 -24.51 3.54 -27.82
CA ILE A 638 -23.60 3.35 -28.95
C ILE A 638 -24.23 2.43 -30.00
N LEU A 639 -24.75 1.26 -29.57
CA LEU A 639 -25.38 0.32 -30.50
C LEU A 639 -26.69 0.88 -31.07
N ASN A 640 -27.49 1.58 -30.26
CA ASN A 640 -28.71 2.26 -30.71
C ASN A 640 -28.42 3.31 -31.79
N ALA A 641 -27.33 4.08 -31.64
CA ALA A 641 -26.93 5.06 -32.65
C ALA A 641 -26.53 4.40 -33.98
N VAL A 642 -25.90 3.22 -33.94
CA VAL A 642 -25.61 2.43 -35.15
C VAL A 642 -26.89 1.88 -35.77
N LEU A 643 -27.82 1.41 -34.94
CA LEU A 643 -29.11 0.87 -35.38
C LEU A 643 -30.05 1.92 -36.00
N SER A 644 -29.89 3.19 -35.62
CA SER A 644 -30.67 4.31 -36.15
C SER A 644 -30.21 4.80 -37.53
N ARG A 645 -29.13 4.23 -38.06
CA ARG A 645 -28.55 4.53 -39.38
C ARG A 645 -28.82 3.39 -40.34
#